data_AF-A0A819Y0I0-F1
#
_entry.id   AF-A0A819Y0I0-F1
#
_cell.length_a   1.000
_cell.length_b   1.000
_cell.length_c   1.000
_cell.angle_alpha   90.00
_cell.angle_beta   90.00
_cell.angle_gamma   90.00
#
_symmetry.space_group_name_H-M   'P 1'
#
loop_
_entity.id
_entity.type
_entity.pdbx_description
1 polymer ?
#
loop_
_entity_poly.entity_id
_entity_poly.type
_entity_poly.pdbx_seq_one_letter_code
_entity_poly.pdbx_strand_id
1 'polypeptide(L)'
;MTTTLNEVKNRSFKSMFQAIRSYLINSIRQLNFYSDDPFWSSTLTYSQQIINTRLFLIFISISLSIVIIYSSLINVTNNVTLNEFSIDDFERLEYLYPNTINALCSHESIPYEKFLYLSPIFHQVCSSSFIEYKWISSLFFFNATSHNILDYRTYGFAQYRSLSLLCNISRQSVKDTHRTFNSTHFVNHDVLSRNQFNEISFVLLNNFQKNILFNEKQTGQIISMMTAYNQLWSALRTNYYVRSIPGSRLYNTYSRIYLVDNQTEDSSCECRSKGNQCIYPAGAFYNWTSFELDMPEKNYPPPRFQIPGLMAGCTPLDSIRQSTLECLYNQTCINAISLQPEISRPQALNRSLTRFLLNTTIGSIFDEALFVESWQDKSNYENYFSACAPQSLSYSYEKRFHFRTILTLSLSAFSGLVIVWKLITPIFLKIFHFIQRKKQTSIELQTIPGNSETVNIVVKTRIYQKIHNFNLFPSDDKNDIEEERIGIITTRLYIFLIFISLIILGFYTNLSKKDQINIIKNPSMEKFEELNLKYSTKLNCPCSRFSMSYNRIISLSTRYHSICRSEFLKDYWLSYFNQKNIQFMSTDIRTSGLAFFNLIKILCKTSEETIENAIMIFRTNRLITMNTLSYEQFSIEIQTRLKFFQQQTISSFLHLIQLIRSAIQINQLVEEMYTNVGHVSKYNNDTSTWLIRYKPRSFYTDNCSCLLSNECTRLVGFYYKLENRTSIEPNIPIPGLVLGCYAIDSVLLSTLECFYEKKCIKILIDNYDFDAIGLVQPLDNRTKRIQPLSRKQTRFYPKITINEIFSQLFVEEWLNSTNYTSYYTRCKPLQCTYTVRKNFDVAYMLAIMLGFYGGLSVILDIILYPMVKFIIKRSTKRNPTNMITTDASMESSTGRNTHSIYQKFLTMNFFKNNSSSNEKEFEYEEIFATRIYILLLLLSVIIILLYSGPFNDEKQLIKIDNPSIDLINDLYKQNYSSLTCPCSKVAINYSKFLSIKLKFHPICSK
;
A
#
# COMPACT_ATOMS: atom_id res chain seq x y z
N MET A 1 62.68 20.92 -42.82
CA MET A 1 62.94 19.57 -43.39
C MET A 1 61.86 18.52 -43.06
N THR A 2 60.74 18.89 -42.43
CA THR A 2 59.61 17.98 -42.09
C THR A 2 58.30 18.28 -42.85
N THR A 3 58.24 19.38 -43.60
CA THR A 3 57.09 19.76 -44.43
C THR A 3 57.12 19.13 -45.83
N THR A 4 58.30 18.86 -46.38
CA THR A 4 58.46 18.26 -47.72
C THR A 4 58.24 16.74 -47.76
N LEU A 5 58.34 16.04 -46.61
CA LEU A 5 58.10 14.59 -46.54
C LEU A 5 56.60 14.24 -46.52
N ASN A 6 55.75 15.11 -45.96
CA ASN A 6 54.30 14.90 -45.90
C ASN A 6 53.60 15.21 -47.24
N GLU A 7 54.08 16.18 -48.03
CA GLU A 7 53.52 16.44 -49.36
C GLU A 7 53.86 15.34 -50.37
N VAL A 8 55.04 14.73 -50.29
CA VAL A 8 55.43 13.59 -51.14
C VAL A 8 54.64 12.33 -50.77
N LYS A 9 54.42 12.06 -49.47
CA LYS A 9 53.52 10.97 -49.03
C LYS A 9 52.07 11.18 -49.48
N ASN A 10 51.54 12.41 -49.40
CA ASN A 10 50.17 12.70 -49.83
C ASN A 10 49.99 12.64 -51.35
N ARG A 11 50.97 13.09 -52.15
CA ARG A 11 50.93 12.92 -53.61
C ARG A 11 51.07 11.47 -54.04
N SER A 12 51.94 10.70 -53.38
CA SER A 12 52.08 9.25 -53.60
C SER A 12 50.82 8.48 -53.21
N PHE A 13 50.16 8.84 -52.11
CA PHE A 13 48.91 8.20 -51.73
C PHE A 13 47.78 8.56 -52.69
N LYS A 14 47.71 9.82 -53.16
CA LYS A 14 46.68 10.28 -54.10
C LYS A 14 46.88 9.70 -55.51
N SER A 15 48.13 9.56 -55.97
CA SER A 15 48.45 8.90 -57.25
C SER A 15 48.25 7.38 -57.16
N MET A 16 48.62 6.75 -56.04
CA MET A 16 48.32 5.35 -55.78
C MET A 16 46.81 5.11 -55.67
N PHE A 17 46.04 6.01 -55.05
CA PHE A 17 44.58 5.92 -55.00
C PHE A 17 43.93 6.15 -56.36
N GLN A 18 44.48 7.04 -57.20
CA GLN A 18 44.03 7.22 -58.58
C GLN A 18 44.41 6.05 -59.48
N ALA A 19 45.58 5.43 -59.29
CA ALA A 19 46.02 4.25 -60.00
C ALA A 19 45.24 3.00 -59.56
N ILE A 20 45.00 2.82 -58.26
CA ILE A 20 44.14 1.77 -57.72
C ILE A 20 42.70 1.99 -58.19
N ARG A 21 42.19 3.23 -58.21
CA ARG A 21 40.86 3.55 -58.71
C ARG A 21 40.75 3.31 -60.22
N SER A 22 41.74 3.69 -61.03
CA SER A 22 41.73 3.44 -62.47
C SER A 22 41.87 1.94 -62.78
N TYR A 23 42.71 1.23 -62.03
CA TYR A 23 42.85 -0.22 -62.07
C TYR A 23 41.55 -0.93 -61.66
N LEU A 24 40.94 -0.57 -60.52
CA LEU A 24 39.63 -1.09 -60.09
C LEU A 24 38.53 -0.79 -61.10
N ILE A 25 38.48 0.43 -61.66
CA ILE A 25 37.47 0.78 -62.68
C ILE A 25 37.69 -0.04 -63.95
N ASN A 26 38.93 -0.28 -64.38
CA ASN A 26 39.22 -1.14 -65.53
C ASN A 26 38.94 -2.62 -65.23
N SER A 27 39.30 -3.13 -64.05
CA SER A 27 38.96 -4.49 -63.61
C SER A 27 37.45 -4.69 -63.47
N ILE A 28 36.70 -3.70 -62.95
CA ILE A 28 35.23 -3.70 -62.89
C ILE A 28 34.61 -3.61 -64.28
N ARG A 29 35.26 -2.94 -65.24
CA ARG A 29 34.81 -2.91 -66.64
C ARG A 29 35.02 -4.24 -67.38
N GLN A 30 36.01 -5.02 -66.98
CA GLN A 30 36.32 -6.35 -67.53
C GLN A 30 35.68 -7.50 -66.73
N LEU A 31 35.13 -7.23 -65.55
CA LEU A 31 34.44 -8.20 -64.70
C LEU A 31 33.19 -8.74 -65.41
N ASN A 32 33.21 -10.05 -65.64
CA ASN A 32 32.10 -10.81 -66.18
C ASN A 32 31.84 -12.01 -65.26
N PHE A 33 30.87 -11.90 -64.36
CA PHE A 33 30.51 -13.00 -63.45
C PHE A 33 29.74 -14.14 -64.14
N TYR A 34 29.43 -13.97 -65.43
CA TYR A 34 28.67 -14.90 -66.24
C TYR A 34 29.52 -15.56 -67.36
N SER A 35 30.84 -15.33 -67.40
CA SER A 35 31.74 -15.97 -68.39
C SER A 35 31.76 -17.49 -68.23
N ASP A 36 31.89 -17.93 -66.98
CA ASP A 36 32.03 -19.35 -66.58
C ASP A 36 30.85 -19.80 -65.72
N ASP A 37 29.73 -19.06 -65.76
CA ASP A 37 28.54 -19.40 -64.99
C ASP A 37 27.84 -20.62 -65.63
N PRO A 38 27.62 -21.71 -64.87
CA PRO A 38 27.12 -22.98 -65.42
C PRO A 38 25.69 -22.87 -65.99
N PHE A 39 24.94 -21.82 -65.62
CA PHE A 39 23.57 -21.60 -66.04
C PHE A 39 23.45 -20.74 -67.30
N TRP A 40 24.19 -19.64 -67.34
CA TRP A 40 23.93 -18.56 -68.29
C TRP A 40 25.01 -18.35 -69.33
N SER A 41 26.22 -18.89 -69.14
CA SER A 41 27.35 -18.73 -70.07
C SER A 41 27.00 -19.16 -71.50
N SER A 42 26.30 -20.29 -71.65
CA SER A 42 25.89 -20.84 -72.95
C SER A 42 24.68 -20.14 -73.59
N THR A 43 23.93 -19.33 -72.83
CA THR A 43 22.65 -18.74 -73.29
C THR A 43 22.67 -17.22 -73.42
N LEU A 44 23.71 -16.55 -72.95
CA LEU A 44 23.87 -15.10 -73.02
C LEU A 44 25.01 -14.75 -73.99
N THR A 45 24.80 -13.75 -74.83
CA THR A 45 25.90 -13.19 -75.63
C THR A 45 26.88 -12.43 -74.73
N TYR A 46 28.14 -12.30 -75.15
CA TYR A 46 29.18 -11.60 -74.37
C TYR A 46 28.75 -10.20 -73.88
N SER A 47 28.02 -9.44 -74.70
CA SER A 47 27.48 -8.13 -74.27
C SER A 47 26.39 -8.24 -73.20
N GLN A 48 25.53 -9.26 -73.27
CA GLN A 48 24.49 -9.52 -72.27
C GLN A 48 25.08 -10.02 -70.95
N GLN A 49 26.16 -10.80 -70.99
CA GLN A 49 26.88 -11.25 -69.81
C GLN A 49 27.48 -10.06 -69.02
N ILE A 50 28.06 -9.08 -69.72
CA ILE A 50 28.60 -7.85 -69.09
C ILE A 50 27.48 -6.99 -68.49
N ILE A 51 26.34 -6.82 -69.20
CA ILE A 51 25.21 -6.04 -68.69
C ILE A 51 24.58 -6.71 -67.47
N ASN A 52 24.41 -8.04 -67.49
CA ASN A 52 23.93 -8.81 -66.34
C ASN A 52 24.87 -8.71 -65.14
N THR A 53 26.19 -8.79 -65.37
CA THR A 53 27.20 -8.60 -64.30
C THR A 53 27.04 -7.25 -63.60
N ARG A 54 26.78 -6.18 -64.37
CA ARG A 54 26.60 -4.83 -63.83
C ARG A 54 25.30 -4.67 -63.05
N LEU A 55 24.18 -5.18 -63.58
CA LEU A 55 22.90 -5.16 -62.87
C LEU A 55 22.96 -5.99 -61.59
N PHE A 56 23.62 -7.15 -61.63
CA PHE A 56 23.84 -7.99 -60.47
C PHE A 56 24.60 -7.24 -59.37
N LEU A 57 25.71 -6.57 -59.72
CA LEU A 57 26.49 -5.74 -58.79
C LEU A 57 25.70 -4.57 -58.21
N ILE A 58 24.82 -3.94 -59.00
CA ILE A 58 23.97 -2.84 -58.53
C ILE A 58 22.92 -3.37 -57.53
N PHE A 59 22.19 -4.43 -57.90
CA PHE A 59 21.13 -4.97 -57.04
C PHE A 59 21.68 -5.50 -55.73
N ILE A 60 22.82 -6.20 -55.75
CA ILE A 60 23.42 -6.71 -54.52
C ILE A 60 23.93 -5.58 -53.61
N SER A 61 24.49 -4.52 -54.19
CA SER A 61 24.95 -3.34 -53.43
C SER A 61 23.77 -2.61 -52.78
N ILE A 62 22.65 -2.47 -53.48
CA ILE A 62 21.43 -1.84 -52.95
C ILE A 62 20.85 -2.70 -51.82
N SER A 63 20.70 -4.01 -52.03
CA SER A 63 20.17 -4.93 -51.02
C SER A 63 21.03 -4.96 -49.75
N LEU A 64 22.36 -5.02 -49.87
CA LEU A 64 23.27 -4.97 -48.73
C LEU A 64 23.17 -3.65 -47.96
N SER A 65 23.08 -2.53 -48.68
CA SER A 65 22.93 -1.21 -48.05
C SER A 65 21.65 -1.11 -47.23
N ILE A 66 20.54 -1.66 -47.74
CA ILE A 66 19.25 -1.73 -47.02
C ILE A 66 19.37 -2.58 -45.75
N VAL A 67 20.01 -3.75 -45.83
CA VAL A 67 20.21 -4.64 -44.67
C VAL A 67 21.09 -3.99 -43.60
N ILE A 68 22.16 -3.30 -44.00
CA ILE A 68 23.07 -2.59 -43.09
C ILE A 68 22.35 -1.42 -42.41
N ILE A 69 21.61 -0.61 -43.16
CA ILE A 69 20.85 0.52 -42.61
C ILE A 69 19.81 0.01 -41.61
N TYR A 70 19.02 -1.00 -42.00
CA TYR A 70 17.99 -1.59 -41.15
C TYR A 70 18.57 -2.18 -39.86
N SER A 71 19.63 -2.98 -39.95
CA SER A 71 20.29 -3.57 -38.77
C SER A 71 20.98 -2.54 -37.87
N SER A 72 21.41 -1.40 -38.41
CA SER A 72 22.01 -0.32 -37.62
C SER A 72 20.99 0.50 -36.81
N LEU A 73 19.72 0.49 -37.21
CA LEU A 73 18.65 1.30 -36.63
C LEU A 73 17.83 0.56 -35.55
N ILE A 74 18.03 -0.75 -35.38
CA ILE A 74 17.31 -1.55 -34.38
C ILE A 74 17.96 -1.40 -33.00
N ASN A 75 17.16 -0.97 -32.03
CA ASN A 75 17.50 -1.04 -30.61
C ASN A 75 17.03 -2.39 -30.04
N VAL A 76 17.89 -3.03 -29.25
CA VAL A 76 17.57 -4.26 -28.52
C VAL A 76 17.65 -3.96 -27.03
N THR A 77 16.60 -4.35 -26.30
CA THR A 77 16.58 -4.32 -24.84
C THR A 77 17.40 -5.48 -24.30
N ASN A 78 18.43 -5.18 -23.51
CA ASN A 78 19.21 -6.17 -22.78
C ASN A 78 18.78 -6.14 -21.32
N ASN A 79 18.48 -7.31 -20.76
CA ASN A 79 18.21 -7.48 -19.34
C ASN A 79 19.48 -8.02 -18.67
N VAL A 80 19.89 -7.37 -17.58
CA VAL A 80 21.03 -7.78 -16.76
C VAL A 80 20.50 -8.11 -15.38
N THR A 81 20.88 -9.29 -14.88
CA THR A 81 20.62 -9.75 -13.51
C THR A 81 21.96 -9.96 -12.80
N LEU A 82 22.15 -9.28 -11.68
CA LEU A 82 23.27 -9.43 -10.78
C LEU A 82 22.79 -10.21 -9.55
N ASN A 83 23.45 -11.33 -9.25
CA ASN A 83 23.12 -12.16 -8.09
C ASN A 83 23.87 -11.70 -6.82
N GLU A 84 24.91 -10.90 -6.97
CA GLU A 84 25.66 -10.29 -5.87
C GLU A 84 25.95 -8.82 -6.23
N PHE A 85 25.66 -7.91 -5.30
CA PHE A 85 25.87 -6.47 -5.48
C PHE A 85 25.97 -5.76 -4.11
N SER A 86 26.73 -4.67 -4.04
CA SER A 86 26.84 -3.83 -2.85
C SER A 86 25.74 -2.75 -2.78
N ILE A 87 25.61 -2.07 -1.64
CA ILE A 87 24.78 -0.85 -1.52
C ILE A 87 25.19 0.19 -2.58
N ASP A 88 26.48 0.40 -2.77
CA ASP A 88 27.00 1.39 -3.73
C ASP A 88 26.65 1.00 -5.17
N ASP A 89 26.66 -0.31 -5.49
CA ASP A 89 26.22 -0.80 -6.79
C ASP A 89 24.73 -0.56 -7.02
N PHE A 90 23.90 -0.80 -6.00
CA PHE A 90 22.47 -0.53 -6.05
C PHE A 90 22.19 0.97 -6.27
N GLU A 91 22.76 1.84 -5.44
CA GLU A 91 22.56 3.29 -5.54
C GLU A 91 23.05 3.85 -6.89
N ARG A 92 24.20 3.36 -7.38
CA ARG A 92 24.71 3.75 -8.70
C ARG A 92 23.80 3.28 -9.83
N LEU A 93 23.36 2.03 -9.81
CA LEU A 93 22.49 1.49 -10.87
C LEU A 93 21.09 2.09 -10.81
N GLU A 94 20.61 2.43 -9.62
CA GLU A 94 19.35 3.15 -9.43
C GLU A 94 19.42 4.55 -10.06
N TYR A 95 20.54 5.25 -9.85
CA TYR A 95 20.77 6.54 -10.49
C TYR A 95 20.82 6.45 -12.03
N LEU A 96 21.45 5.41 -12.57
CA LEU A 96 21.60 5.22 -14.02
C LEU A 96 20.35 4.67 -14.72
N TYR A 97 19.63 3.76 -14.06
CA TYR A 97 18.50 3.01 -14.62
C TYR A 97 17.26 3.01 -13.71
N PRO A 98 16.80 4.18 -13.23
CA PRO A 98 15.75 4.28 -12.20
C PRO A 98 14.40 3.66 -12.62
N ASN A 99 14.21 3.51 -13.92
CA ASN A 99 12.95 3.11 -14.56
C ASN A 99 12.79 1.60 -14.75
N THR A 100 13.89 0.85 -14.66
CA THR A 100 13.93 -0.58 -14.98
C THR A 100 14.62 -1.39 -13.89
N ILE A 101 15.25 -0.72 -12.93
CA ILE A 101 15.89 -1.36 -11.80
C ILE A 101 14.82 -2.00 -10.92
N ASN A 102 15.06 -3.25 -10.54
CA ASN A 102 14.21 -3.99 -9.64
C ASN A 102 15.10 -4.87 -8.75
N ALA A 103 14.95 -4.70 -7.45
CA ALA A 103 15.66 -5.45 -6.43
C ALA A 103 14.65 -5.89 -5.38
N LEU A 104 14.55 -7.18 -5.14
CA LEU A 104 13.60 -7.77 -4.20
C LEU A 104 14.26 -8.01 -2.85
N CYS A 105 13.56 -7.68 -1.77
CA CYS A 105 13.94 -8.10 -0.41
C CYS A 105 13.71 -9.61 -0.26
N SER A 106 14.65 -10.31 0.38
CA SER A 106 14.39 -11.70 0.82
C SER A 106 13.49 -11.75 2.06
N HIS A 107 13.57 -10.72 2.90
CA HIS A 107 12.71 -10.54 4.06
C HIS A 107 11.78 -9.36 3.83
N GLU A 108 10.52 -9.67 3.49
CA GLU A 108 9.50 -8.65 3.22
C GLU A 108 8.99 -7.96 4.48
N SER A 109 9.32 -8.45 5.67
CA SER A 109 8.84 -7.95 6.96
C SER A 109 10.01 -7.72 7.90
N ILE A 110 10.36 -6.46 8.17
CA ILE A 110 11.54 -6.06 8.93
C ILE A 110 11.11 -5.31 10.20
N PRO A 111 11.42 -5.80 11.41
CA PRO A 111 11.05 -5.09 12.63
C PRO A 111 11.78 -3.75 12.74
N TYR A 112 11.08 -2.70 13.20
CA TYR A 112 11.61 -1.33 13.25
C TYR A 112 12.90 -1.22 14.07
N GLU A 113 13.07 -2.04 15.12
CA GLU A 113 14.27 -2.05 15.95
C GLU A 113 15.58 -2.31 15.19
N LYS A 114 15.50 -2.88 13.99
CA LYS A 114 16.69 -3.14 13.15
C LYS A 114 17.27 -1.86 12.56
N PHE A 115 16.43 -0.87 12.26
CA PHE A 115 16.84 0.31 11.49
C PHE A 115 16.43 1.65 12.08
N LEU A 116 15.56 1.67 13.10
CA LEU A 116 15.16 2.87 13.85
C LEU A 116 15.63 2.78 15.30
N TYR A 117 16.12 3.90 15.82
CA TYR A 117 16.56 4.03 17.20
C TYR A 117 15.92 5.28 17.82
N LEU A 118 15.27 5.09 18.98
CA LEU A 118 14.59 6.12 19.76
C LEU A 118 15.22 6.22 21.15
N SER A 119 15.67 7.41 21.53
CA SER A 119 16.18 7.67 22.88
C SER A 119 15.66 9.04 23.38
N PRO A 120 14.64 9.06 24.26
CA PRO A 120 14.09 10.29 24.82
C PRO A 120 14.97 10.80 25.96
N ILE A 121 15.18 12.12 26.02
CA ILE A 121 15.70 12.80 27.20
C ILE A 121 14.52 13.44 27.94
N PHE A 122 14.27 12.99 29.16
CA PHE A 122 13.22 13.54 30.01
C PHE A 122 13.70 14.80 30.76
N HIS A 123 12.75 15.67 31.06
CA HIS A 123 12.91 16.87 31.87
C HIS A 123 13.50 16.50 33.23
N GLN A 124 14.46 17.29 33.70
CA GLN A 124 15.23 17.03 34.92
C GLN A 124 14.35 16.78 36.15
N VAL A 125 13.19 17.44 36.24
CA VAL A 125 12.20 17.20 37.32
C VAL A 125 11.87 15.71 37.51
N CYS A 126 11.79 14.94 36.42
CA CYS A 126 11.45 13.52 36.48
C CYS A 126 12.61 12.62 36.90
N SER A 127 13.83 13.14 37.02
CA SER A 127 14.99 12.45 37.62
C SER A 127 15.50 13.13 38.90
N SER A 128 14.79 14.15 39.38
CA SER A 128 15.17 14.92 40.57
C SER A 128 14.62 14.34 41.86
N SER A 129 15.15 14.79 43.00
CA SER A 129 14.63 14.42 44.32
C SER A 129 13.23 14.96 44.61
N PHE A 130 12.69 15.89 43.81
CA PHE A 130 11.32 16.42 43.96
C PHE A 130 10.22 15.37 43.72
N ILE A 131 10.53 14.26 43.05
CA ILE A 131 9.58 13.17 42.82
C ILE A 131 9.81 11.96 43.72
N GLU A 132 10.83 12.01 44.58
CA GLU A 132 11.18 10.93 45.50
C GLU A 132 10.30 10.94 46.74
N TYR A 133 10.07 9.76 47.29
CA TYR A 133 9.27 9.57 48.50
C TYR A 133 9.78 10.43 49.67
N LYS A 134 11.10 10.56 49.85
CA LYS A 134 11.70 11.32 50.96
C LYS A 134 11.32 12.81 50.94
N TRP A 135 11.29 13.43 49.77
CA TRP A 135 10.83 14.82 49.62
C TRP A 135 9.32 14.92 49.82
N ILE A 136 8.56 14.04 49.16
CA ILE A 136 7.09 14.06 49.22
C ILE A 136 6.60 13.87 50.66
N SER A 137 7.22 12.96 51.43
CA SER A 137 6.89 12.74 52.84
C SER A 137 7.29 13.91 53.72
N SER A 138 8.35 14.65 53.39
CA SER A 138 8.74 15.88 54.11
C SER A 138 7.70 17.00 54.01
N LEU A 139 6.85 16.96 52.99
CA LEU A 139 5.74 17.90 52.79
C LEU A 139 4.44 17.43 53.46
N PHE A 140 4.40 16.22 54.01
CA PHE A 140 3.22 15.70 54.67
C PHE A 140 3.05 16.34 56.06
N PHE A 141 1.84 16.82 56.33
CA PHE A 141 1.48 17.40 57.62
C PHE A 141 0.26 16.66 58.18
N PHE A 142 0.36 16.12 59.40
CA PHE A 142 -0.68 15.25 59.97
C PHE A 142 -2.06 15.96 60.09
N ASN A 143 -2.05 17.25 60.44
CA ASN A 143 -3.26 18.09 60.52
C ASN A 143 -3.43 18.94 59.25
N ALA A 144 -3.05 18.45 58.07
CA ALA A 144 -3.10 19.20 56.81
C ALA A 144 -4.50 19.81 56.54
N THR A 145 -5.56 19.07 56.86
CA THR A 145 -6.97 19.50 56.65
C THR A 145 -7.43 20.61 57.60
N SER A 146 -6.63 20.99 58.59
CA SER A 146 -6.91 22.12 59.49
C SER A 146 -6.38 23.46 58.96
N HIS A 147 -5.59 23.44 57.88
CA HIS A 147 -5.03 24.64 57.28
C HIS A 147 -5.98 25.21 56.21
N ASN A 148 -5.73 26.46 55.82
CA ASN A 148 -6.44 27.10 54.72
C ASN A 148 -6.29 26.26 53.43
N ILE A 149 -7.34 26.23 52.61
CA ILE A 149 -7.37 25.52 51.33
C ILE A 149 -6.36 26.03 50.30
N LEU A 150 -5.87 27.27 50.46
CA LEU A 150 -4.80 27.87 49.66
C LEU A 150 -3.41 27.68 50.29
N ASP A 151 -3.36 27.10 51.48
CA ASP A 151 -2.11 26.79 52.15
C ASP A 151 -1.49 25.54 51.55
N TYR A 152 -0.26 25.66 51.04
CA TYR A 152 0.41 24.53 50.40
C TYR A 152 0.66 23.36 51.38
N ARG A 153 0.64 23.59 52.69
CA ARG A 153 0.76 22.51 53.69
C ARG A 153 -0.43 21.56 53.68
N THR A 154 -1.58 22.02 53.17
CA THR A 154 -2.79 21.22 53.01
C THR A 154 -2.65 20.17 51.90
N TYR A 155 -2.06 20.55 50.76
CA TYR A 155 -2.11 19.74 49.53
C TYR A 155 -0.77 19.52 48.83
N GLY A 156 0.31 20.16 49.27
CA GLY A 156 1.62 20.13 48.64
C GLY A 156 2.15 18.70 48.48
N PHE A 157 2.08 17.88 49.53
CA PHE A 157 2.48 16.47 49.44
C PHE A 157 1.71 15.72 48.32
N ALA A 158 0.42 15.98 48.17
CA ALA A 158 -0.41 15.32 47.15
C ALA A 158 -0.10 15.84 45.75
N GLN A 159 0.20 17.13 45.61
CA GLN A 159 0.64 17.71 44.34
C GLN A 159 1.99 17.16 43.87
N TYR A 160 3.00 17.06 44.75
CA TYR A 160 4.28 16.44 44.37
C TYR A 160 4.15 14.93 44.15
N ARG A 161 3.21 14.25 44.83
CA ARG A 161 2.84 12.87 44.50
C ARG A 161 2.21 12.76 43.11
N SER A 162 1.33 13.69 42.73
CA SER A 162 0.78 13.78 41.38
C SER A 162 1.86 14.08 40.35
N LEU A 163 2.80 14.98 40.62
CA LEU A 163 3.95 15.26 39.75
C LEU A 163 4.82 14.01 39.54
N SER A 164 5.13 13.29 40.63
CA SER A 164 5.85 12.00 40.57
C SER A 164 5.10 10.97 39.71
N LEU A 165 3.78 10.89 39.87
CA LEU A 165 2.94 10.02 39.05
C LEU A 165 2.96 10.42 37.57
N LEU A 166 2.83 11.70 37.24
CA LEU A 166 2.90 12.19 35.86
C LEU A 166 4.25 11.85 35.22
N CYS A 167 5.37 12.04 35.93
CA CYS A 167 6.69 11.64 35.46
C CYS A 167 6.82 10.12 35.24
N ASN A 168 6.25 9.31 36.13
CA ASN A 168 6.25 7.86 35.99
C ASN A 168 5.40 7.40 34.79
N ILE A 169 4.21 8.00 34.62
CA ILE A 169 3.35 7.77 33.44
C ILE A 169 4.11 8.13 32.17
N SER A 170 4.71 9.31 32.10
CA SER A 170 5.51 9.73 30.95
C SER A 170 6.59 8.72 30.57
N ARG A 171 7.37 8.24 31.54
CA ARG A 171 8.42 7.24 31.30
C ARG A 171 7.85 5.89 30.88
N GLN A 172 6.81 5.43 31.55
CA GLN A 172 6.23 4.12 31.31
C GLN A 172 5.51 4.07 29.97
N SER A 173 4.75 5.10 29.61
CA SER A 173 4.08 5.22 28.31
C SER A 173 5.08 5.26 27.17
N VAL A 174 6.20 5.98 27.31
CA VAL A 174 7.26 5.96 26.29
C VAL A 174 7.88 4.57 26.19
N LYS A 175 8.18 3.93 27.32
CA LYS A 175 8.77 2.57 27.35
C LYS A 175 7.86 1.53 26.70
N ASP A 176 6.57 1.54 27.01
CA ASP A 176 5.61 0.58 26.48
C ASP A 176 5.32 0.82 25.00
N THR A 177 5.12 2.09 24.60
CA THR A 177 4.94 2.45 23.19
C THR A 177 6.20 2.11 22.39
N HIS A 178 7.40 2.35 22.94
CA HIS A 178 8.67 1.99 22.32
C HIS A 178 8.81 0.48 22.10
N ARG A 179 8.40 -0.36 23.07
CA ARG A 179 8.37 -1.83 22.90
C ARG A 179 7.44 -2.26 21.77
N THR A 180 6.26 -1.66 21.69
CA THR A 180 5.34 -1.92 20.58
C THR A 180 5.93 -1.44 19.26
N PHE A 181 6.50 -0.24 19.22
CA PHE A 181 7.13 0.32 18.02
C PHE A 181 8.30 -0.53 17.52
N ASN A 182 9.17 -1.00 18.42
CA ASN A 182 10.31 -1.84 18.06
C ASN A 182 9.88 -3.19 17.48
N SER A 183 8.77 -3.75 17.98
CA SER A 183 8.21 -5.01 17.48
C SER A 183 7.27 -4.83 16.27
N THR A 184 6.88 -3.61 15.91
CA THR A 184 6.15 -3.37 14.65
C THR A 184 7.06 -3.58 13.45
N HIS A 185 6.52 -4.21 12.41
CA HIS A 185 7.27 -4.58 11.22
C HIS A 185 6.98 -3.62 10.07
N PHE A 186 8.04 -3.19 9.41
CA PHE A 186 7.99 -2.56 8.10
C PHE A 186 7.84 -3.63 7.05
N VAL A 187 6.75 -3.59 6.28
CA VAL A 187 6.49 -4.57 5.23
C VAL A 187 6.76 -3.94 3.88
N ASN A 188 7.74 -4.45 3.13
CA ASN A 188 8.05 -4.01 1.79
C ASN A 188 8.66 -5.14 0.95
N HIS A 189 8.22 -5.26 -0.29
CA HIS A 189 8.68 -6.29 -1.22
C HIS A 189 9.98 -5.88 -1.94
N ASP A 190 10.10 -4.61 -2.30
CA ASP A 190 11.24 -4.07 -3.04
C ASP A 190 12.27 -3.42 -2.11
N VAL A 191 13.54 -3.36 -2.51
CA VAL A 191 14.55 -2.55 -1.81
C VAL A 191 14.20 -1.07 -1.95
N LEU A 192 14.15 -0.34 -0.85
CA LEU A 192 13.97 1.11 -0.88
C LEU A 192 15.26 1.83 -1.28
N SER A 193 15.13 2.89 -2.07
CA SER A 193 16.17 3.91 -2.23
C SER A 193 16.46 4.61 -0.91
N ARG A 194 17.67 5.19 -0.77
CA ARG A 194 18.04 5.98 0.42
C ARG A 194 17.09 7.15 0.69
N ASN A 195 16.62 7.82 -0.37
CA ASN A 195 15.66 8.92 -0.24
C ASN A 195 14.30 8.43 0.27
N GLN A 196 13.77 7.34 -0.30
CA GLN A 196 12.52 6.73 0.17
C GLN A 196 12.64 6.27 1.63
N PHE A 197 13.75 5.63 1.99
CA PHE A 197 14.01 5.19 3.36
C PHE A 197 14.02 6.36 4.35
N ASN A 198 14.71 7.45 4.02
CA ASN A 198 14.78 8.63 4.89
C ASN A 198 13.40 9.27 5.09
N GLU A 199 12.61 9.40 4.01
CA GLU A 199 11.24 9.92 4.10
C GLU A 199 10.34 9.01 4.95
N ILE A 200 10.38 7.70 4.73
CA ILE A 200 9.57 6.73 5.46
C ILE A 200 9.98 6.71 6.94
N SER A 201 11.27 6.66 7.25
CA SER A 201 11.78 6.66 8.62
C SER A 201 11.35 7.91 9.39
N PHE A 202 11.47 9.09 8.78
CA PHE A 202 10.99 10.34 9.38
C PHE A 202 9.48 10.30 9.68
N VAL A 203 8.67 9.78 8.76
CA VAL A 203 7.22 9.64 8.95
C VAL A 203 6.91 8.68 10.09
N LEU A 204 7.58 7.53 10.17
CA LEU A 204 7.37 6.54 11.23
C LEU A 204 7.70 7.12 12.62
N LEU A 205 8.82 7.81 12.76
CA LEU A 205 9.26 8.44 14.01
C LEU A 205 8.31 9.58 14.43
N ASN A 206 7.92 10.44 13.50
CA ASN A 206 6.99 11.54 13.77
C ASN A 206 5.59 11.02 14.14
N ASN A 207 5.12 9.94 13.52
CA ASN A 207 3.86 9.31 13.90
C ASN A 207 3.93 8.70 15.30
N PHE A 208 5.03 8.03 15.64
CA PHE A 208 5.27 7.52 16.99
C PHE A 208 5.13 8.63 18.04
N GLN A 209 5.86 9.73 17.86
CA GLN A 209 5.86 10.86 18.81
C GLN A 209 4.47 11.51 18.94
N LYS A 210 3.76 11.73 17.83
CA LYS A 210 2.44 12.36 17.87
C LYS A 210 1.37 11.47 18.49
N ASN A 211 1.40 10.17 18.21
CA ASN A 211 0.41 9.22 18.72
C ASN A 211 0.51 9.07 20.24
N ILE A 212 1.73 8.96 20.78
CA ILE A 212 1.90 8.84 22.24
C ILE A 212 1.46 10.12 22.96
N LEU A 213 1.86 11.30 22.48
CA LEU A 213 1.46 12.59 23.06
C LEU A 213 -0.05 12.74 23.09
N PHE A 214 -0.71 12.37 22.00
CA PHE A 214 -2.17 12.41 21.90
C PHE A 214 -2.84 11.48 22.92
N ASN A 215 -2.42 10.22 22.98
CA ASN A 215 -3.04 9.23 23.87
C ASN A 215 -2.92 9.64 25.34
N GLU A 216 -1.75 10.15 25.75
CA GLU A 216 -1.51 10.55 27.15
C GLU A 216 -2.24 11.84 27.51
N LYS A 217 -2.26 12.83 26.61
CA LYS A 217 -3.05 14.06 26.78
C LYS A 217 -4.53 13.75 26.96
N GLN A 218 -5.10 12.91 26.09
CA GLN A 218 -6.50 12.48 26.18
C GLN A 218 -6.78 11.77 27.50
N THR A 219 -5.91 10.84 27.91
CA THR A 219 -6.03 10.12 29.18
C THR A 219 -6.05 11.07 30.37
N GLY A 220 -5.10 12.02 30.43
CA GLY A 220 -5.05 13.02 31.49
C GLY A 220 -6.26 13.95 31.51
N GLN A 221 -6.78 14.36 30.35
CA GLN A 221 -7.98 15.19 30.24
C GLN A 221 -9.24 14.46 30.72
N ILE A 222 -9.40 13.19 30.34
CA ILE A 222 -10.56 12.38 30.73
C ILE A 222 -10.56 12.11 32.23
N ILE A 223 -9.40 11.80 32.84
CA ILE A 223 -9.30 11.61 34.30
C ILE A 223 -9.66 12.91 35.05
N SER A 224 -9.11 14.03 34.60
CA SER A 224 -9.38 15.38 35.14
C SER A 224 -10.87 15.73 35.04
N MET A 225 -11.50 15.47 33.88
CA MET A 225 -12.93 15.62 33.68
C MET A 225 -13.74 14.72 34.64
N MET A 226 -13.41 13.43 34.67
CA MET A 226 -14.16 12.44 35.43
C MET A 226 -14.10 12.70 36.92
N THR A 227 -12.97 13.16 37.45
CA THR A 227 -12.83 13.51 38.87
C THR A 227 -13.63 14.76 39.23
N ALA A 228 -13.58 15.81 38.39
CA ALA A 228 -14.27 17.07 38.65
C ALA A 228 -15.80 16.97 38.49
N TYR A 229 -16.27 16.39 37.38
CA TYR A 229 -17.70 16.42 37.02
C TYR A 229 -18.50 15.24 37.59
N ASN A 230 -17.84 14.20 38.09
CA ASN A 230 -18.48 13.27 39.04
C ASN A 230 -18.51 13.81 40.48
N GLN A 231 -18.03 15.04 40.73
CA GLN A 231 -18.10 15.70 42.04
C GLN A 231 -17.50 14.85 43.17
N LEU A 232 -16.35 14.21 42.88
CA LEU A 232 -15.69 13.33 43.83
C LEU A 232 -15.00 14.11 44.93
N TRP A 233 -15.12 13.65 46.17
CA TRP A 233 -14.54 14.29 47.33
C TRP A 233 -13.03 14.06 47.46
N SER A 234 -12.27 15.14 47.58
CA SER A 234 -10.86 15.10 47.94
C SER A 234 -10.71 14.89 49.44
N ALA A 235 -10.02 13.84 49.88
CA ALA A 235 -9.73 13.60 51.30
C ALA A 235 -9.02 14.77 52.00
N LEU A 236 -8.42 15.68 51.23
CA LEU A 236 -7.77 16.90 51.70
C LEU A 236 -8.72 18.07 51.95
N ARG A 237 -10.03 17.88 51.72
CA ARG A 237 -11.05 18.95 51.82
C ARG A 237 -10.77 20.15 50.90
N THR A 238 -10.10 19.90 49.77
CA THR A 238 -9.73 20.94 48.78
C THR A 238 -10.88 21.33 47.85
N ASN A 239 -11.96 20.57 47.82
CA ASN A 239 -13.15 20.87 47.02
C ASN A 239 -14.46 20.80 47.81
N TYR A 240 -14.40 20.49 49.10
CA TYR A 240 -15.55 20.51 49.99
C TYR A 240 -15.14 20.76 51.44
N TYR A 241 -16.07 21.26 52.23
CA TYR A 241 -15.98 21.22 53.69
C TYR A 241 -17.36 20.96 54.31
N VAL A 242 -17.35 20.41 55.52
CA VAL A 242 -18.55 20.08 56.29
C VAL A 242 -18.59 20.97 57.51
N ARG A 243 -19.72 21.64 57.73
CA ARG A 243 -20.01 22.46 58.89
C ARG A 243 -21.02 21.79 59.80
N SER A 244 -20.68 21.63 61.07
CA SER A 244 -21.66 21.19 62.07
C SER A 244 -22.55 22.35 62.49
N ILE A 245 -23.84 22.11 62.70
CA ILE A 245 -24.72 23.09 63.33
C ILE A 245 -24.65 22.86 64.85
N PRO A 246 -24.14 23.82 65.64
CA PRO A 246 -24.01 23.65 67.09
C PRO A 246 -25.33 23.22 67.74
N GLY A 247 -25.27 22.20 68.61
CA GLY A 247 -26.45 21.64 69.29
C GLY A 247 -27.39 20.82 68.40
N SER A 248 -27.07 20.61 67.12
CA SER A 248 -27.90 19.88 66.16
C SER A 248 -27.22 18.62 65.63
N ARG A 249 -28.04 17.63 65.24
CA ARG A 249 -27.60 16.46 64.44
C ARG A 249 -27.36 16.81 62.97
N LEU A 250 -27.65 18.04 62.57
CA LEU A 250 -27.60 18.51 61.19
C LEU A 250 -26.23 19.13 60.88
N TYR A 251 -25.82 18.99 59.63
CA TYR A 251 -24.58 19.53 59.10
C TYR A 251 -24.83 20.07 57.69
N ASN A 252 -24.09 21.12 57.34
CA ASN A 252 -24.11 21.72 56.01
C ASN A 252 -22.83 21.33 55.27
N THR A 253 -22.98 20.86 54.03
CA THR A 253 -21.86 20.66 53.12
C THR A 253 -21.76 21.84 52.17
N TYR A 254 -20.53 22.22 51.86
CA TYR A 254 -20.24 23.32 50.95
C TYR A 254 -19.10 22.93 50.03
N SER A 255 -19.27 23.17 48.73
CA SER A 255 -18.35 22.77 47.65
C SER A 255 -17.68 23.97 46.98
N ARG A 256 -16.97 24.77 47.80
CA ARG A 256 -16.36 26.03 47.37
C ARG A 256 -14.93 26.17 47.88
N ILE A 257 -14.10 26.82 47.06
CA ILE A 257 -12.85 27.45 47.48
C ILE A 257 -13.19 28.89 47.86
N TYR A 258 -12.94 29.28 49.11
CA TYR A 258 -13.17 30.65 49.55
C TYR A 258 -11.96 31.53 49.31
N LEU A 259 -12.24 32.75 48.84
CA LEU A 259 -11.35 33.89 48.89
C LEU A 259 -12.00 34.99 49.73
N VAL A 260 -11.20 35.70 50.52
CA VAL A 260 -11.55 37.01 51.03
C VAL A 260 -10.55 37.97 50.38
N ASP A 261 -11.02 38.81 49.47
CA ASP A 261 -10.27 40.00 49.05
C ASP A 261 -10.78 41.19 49.88
N ASN A 262 -9.87 42.05 50.34
CA ASN A 262 -10.15 43.12 51.30
C ASN A 262 -11.00 44.25 50.70
N GLN A 263 -11.31 44.22 49.40
CA GLN A 263 -12.11 45.24 48.74
C GLN A 263 -13.10 44.60 47.76
N THR A 264 -14.36 44.56 48.19
CA THR A 264 -15.58 44.34 47.38
C THR A 264 -15.80 42.96 46.73
N GLU A 265 -16.91 42.33 47.14
CA GLU A 265 -17.51 41.04 46.72
C GLU A 265 -16.75 39.74 47.08
N ASP A 266 -17.48 38.82 47.76
CA ASP A 266 -17.07 37.44 48.06
C ASP A 266 -16.68 36.69 46.76
N SER A 267 -15.40 36.70 46.39
CA SER A 267 -14.89 35.99 45.21
C SER A 267 -14.70 34.48 45.47
N SER A 268 -15.77 33.80 45.88
CA SER A 268 -15.76 32.33 46.04
C SER A 268 -15.80 31.60 44.69
N CYS A 269 -15.02 30.53 44.56
CA CYS A 269 -15.10 29.62 43.42
C CYS A 269 -15.77 28.32 43.82
N GLU A 270 -16.92 28.04 43.21
CA GLU A 270 -17.68 26.83 43.49
C GLU A 270 -17.20 25.68 42.60
N CYS A 271 -16.47 24.73 43.19
CA CYS A 271 -15.92 23.56 42.50
C CYS A 271 -17.02 22.78 41.77
N ARG A 272 -18.23 22.77 42.33
CA ARG A 272 -19.41 22.12 41.74
C ARG A 272 -19.82 22.68 40.37
N SER A 273 -19.70 23.99 40.17
CA SER A 273 -20.15 24.66 38.93
C SER A 273 -19.00 24.99 37.99
N LYS A 274 -17.83 25.35 38.54
CA LYS A 274 -16.64 25.78 37.78
C LYS A 274 -15.58 24.68 37.58
N GLY A 275 -15.70 23.55 38.28
CA GLY A 275 -14.78 22.40 38.15
C GLY A 275 -13.31 22.82 38.27
N ASN A 276 -12.51 22.45 37.26
CA ASN A 276 -11.06 22.68 37.24
C ASN A 276 -10.64 24.12 36.91
N GLN A 277 -11.60 25.03 36.76
CA GLN A 277 -11.34 26.46 36.56
C GLN A 277 -11.06 27.20 37.87
N CYS A 278 -11.35 26.58 39.02
CA CYS A 278 -11.04 27.14 40.33
C CYS A 278 -9.56 26.96 40.66
N ILE A 279 -8.75 27.95 40.27
CA ILE A 279 -7.30 27.93 40.43
C ILE A 279 -6.83 29.26 41.01
N TYR A 280 -6.06 29.18 42.10
CA TYR A 280 -5.57 30.35 42.85
C TYR A 280 -4.10 30.17 43.24
N PRO A 281 -3.32 31.24 43.42
CA PRO A 281 -1.94 31.09 43.86
C PRO A 281 -1.84 30.48 45.26
N ALA A 282 -0.91 29.54 45.40
CA ALA A 282 -0.59 28.87 46.67
C ALA A 282 0.30 29.73 47.56
N GLY A 283 0.12 29.63 48.87
CA GLY A 283 1.00 30.30 49.83
C GLY A 283 1.15 29.57 51.15
N ALA A 284 1.97 30.13 52.04
CA ALA A 284 2.08 29.75 53.44
C ALA A 284 1.38 30.82 54.29
N PHE A 285 0.31 30.45 54.99
CA PHE A 285 -0.47 31.36 55.84
C PHE A 285 -0.05 31.25 57.31
N TYR A 286 -0.45 32.19 58.17
CA TYR A 286 -0.16 32.10 59.61
C TYR A 286 -0.78 30.83 60.22
N ASN A 287 -0.18 30.32 61.30
CA ASN A 287 -0.50 29.04 61.95
C ASN A 287 -1.93 29.03 62.52
N TRP A 288 -2.92 28.87 61.64
CA TRP A 288 -4.34 28.87 61.96
C TRP A 288 -4.83 27.44 61.96
N THR A 289 -4.39 26.70 62.97
CA THR A 289 -4.90 25.37 63.30
C THR A 289 -6.09 25.54 64.25
N SER A 290 -7.26 25.86 63.74
CA SER A 290 -8.50 25.66 64.51
C SER A 290 -9.35 24.64 63.77
N PHE A 291 -9.79 23.62 64.51
CA PHE A 291 -10.59 22.52 63.99
C PHE A 291 -12.02 22.97 63.60
N GLU A 292 -12.39 24.22 63.92
CA GLU A 292 -13.74 24.77 63.93
C GLU A 292 -14.03 25.86 62.88
N LEU A 293 -13.12 26.15 61.95
CA LEU A 293 -13.36 27.16 60.91
C LEU A 293 -14.26 26.60 59.79
N ASP A 294 -15.52 26.41 60.16
CA ASP A 294 -16.66 26.09 59.31
C ASP A 294 -17.13 27.29 58.43
N MET A 295 -16.42 28.41 58.52
CA MET A 295 -16.45 29.54 57.59
C MET A 295 -15.12 30.31 57.72
N PRO A 296 -14.59 30.87 56.62
CA PRO A 296 -13.72 32.04 56.70
C PRO A 296 -14.25 33.10 57.65
N GLU A 297 -13.47 33.51 58.65
CA GLU A 297 -13.67 34.85 59.20
C GLU A 297 -13.41 35.89 58.09
N LYS A 298 -14.18 36.98 58.09
CA LYS A 298 -14.23 38.03 57.07
C LYS A 298 -12.89 38.74 56.76
N ASN A 299 -11.78 38.38 57.41
CA ASN A 299 -10.48 39.05 57.32
C ASN A 299 -9.34 38.01 57.27
N TYR A 300 -9.08 37.39 56.11
CA TYR A 300 -7.87 36.58 55.95
C TYR A 300 -6.64 37.48 55.78
N PRO A 301 -5.56 37.30 56.57
CA PRO A 301 -4.30 37.98 56.31
C PRO A 301 -3.69 37.47 55.00
N PRO A 302 -2.96 38.33 54.26
CA PRO A 302 -2.23 37.91 53.07
C PRO A 302 -1.25 36.77 53.42
N PRO A 303 -0.92 35.87 52.46
CA PRO A 303 0.04 34.81 52.70
C PRO A 303 1.38 35.41 53.16
N ARG A 304 2.02 34.81 54.16
CA ARG A 304 3.35 35.21 54.63
C ARG A 304 4.39 35.03 53.53
N PHE A 305 4.19 33.99 52.72
CA PHE A 305 5.02 33.66 51.58
C PHE A 305 4.14 33.07 50.49
N GLN A 306 4.07 33.71 49.33
CA GLN A 306 3.44 33.14 48.14
C GLN A 306 4.48 32.29 47.41
N ILE A 307 4.12 31.07 47.01
CA ILE A 307 5.05 30.16 46.35
C ILE A 307 4.99 30.45 44.84
N PRO A 308 6.08 30.97 44.22
CA PRO A 308 6.09 31.29 42.80
C PRO A 308 5.72 30.07 41.96
N GLY A 309 4.74 30.26 41.06
CA GLY A 309 4.28 29.24 40.14
C GLY A 309 3.38 28.14 40.73
N LEU A 310 3.28 27.99 42.05
CA LEU A 310 2.44 26.94 42.65
C LEU A 310 1.00 27.42 42.79
N MET A 311 0.05 26.59 42.37
CA MET A 311 -1.38 26.90 42.42
C MET A 311 -2.13 25.95 43.34
N ALA A 312 -3.18 26.44 43.99
CA ALA A 312 -4.20 25.70 44.72
C ALA A 312 -5.47 25.56 43.84
N GLY A 313 -6.25 24.51 44.06
CA GLY A 313 -7.51 24.30 43.33
C GLY A 313 -8.33 23.15 43.90
N CYS A 314 -9.42 22.79 43.21
CA CYS A 314 -10.37 21.79 43.69
C CYS A 314 -9.71 20.40 43.89
N THR A 315 -8.87 19.98 42.95
CA THR A 315 -8.14 18.71 43.04
C THR A 315 -6.63 18.96 43.02
N PRO A 316 -5.82 18.17 43.75
CA PRO A 316 -4.36 18.25 43.69
C PRO A 316 -3.79 18.01 42.29
N LEU A 317 -4.40 17.12 41.50
CA LEU A 317 -3.95 16.82 40.14
C LEU A 317 -4.13 18.00 39.20
N ASP A 318 -5.29 18.65 39.22
CA ASP A 318 -5.55 19.76 38.30
C ASP A 318 -4.80 21.02 38.73
N SER A 319 -4.67 21.26 40.04
CA SER A 319 -3.90 22.38 40.56
C SER A 319 -2.40 22.26 40.27
N ILE A 320 -1.79 21.06 40.39
CA ILE A 320 -0.38 20.90 39.99
C ILE A 320 -0.20 21.03 38.48
N ARG A 321 -1.14 20.56 37.65
CA ARG A 321 -1.08 20.75 36.20
C ARG A 321 -1.16 22.23 35.80
N GLN A 322 -1.87 23.05 36.56
CA GLN A 322 -1.93 24.49 36.33
C GLN A 322 -0.78 25.26 36.98
N SER A 323 0.02 24.60 37.82
CA SER A 323 1.24 25.17 38.41
C SER A 323 2.39 25.16 37.41
N THR A 324 3.41 25.98 37.66
CA THR A 324 4.66 26.02 36.92
C THR A 324 5.81 25.48 37.78
N LEU A 325 6.98 25.26 37.18
CA LEU A 325 8.17 24.76 37.89
C LEU A 325 9.03 25.89 38.48
N GLU A 326 8.57 27.15 38.46
CA GLU A 326 9.33 28.35 38.86
C GLU A 326 10.06 28.19 40.21
N CYS A 327 9.35 27.77 41.25
CA CYS A 327 9.94 27.56 42.57
C CYS A 327 11.08 26.52 42.54
N LEU A 328 10.99 25.49 41.71
CA LEU A 328 11.96 24.38 41.66
C LEU A 328 13.30 24.79 41.03
N TYR A 329 13.37 25.93 40.35
CA TYR A 329 14.61 26.50 39.84
C TYR A 329 15.27 27.49 40.82
N ASN A 330 14.66 27.74 41.99
CA ASN A 330 15.15 28.70 42.99
C ASN A 330 15.35 28.03 44.36
N GLN A 331 16.62 27.87 44.77
CA GLN A 331 16.96 27.23 46.04
C GLN A 331 16.34 27.95 47.25
N THR A 332 16.21 29.28 47.21
CA THR A 332 15.56 30.06 48.29
C THR A 332 14.09 29.68 48.42
N CYS A 333 13.40 29.47 47.31
CA CYS A 333 12.00 29.02 47.31
C CYS A 333 11.87 27.59 47.87
N ILE A 334 12.71 26.66 47.40
CA ILE A 334 12.73 25.27 47.88
C ILE A 334 12.98 25.21 49.39
N ASN A 335 13.91 26.04 49.88
CA ASN A 335 14.21 26.14 51.29
C ASN A 335 13.03 26.68 52.12
N ALA A 336 12.22 27.57 51.54
CA ALA A 336 11.07 28.17 52.21
C ALA A 336 9.87 27.22 52.32
N ILE A 337 9.72 26.24 51.41
CA ILE A 337 8.58 25.31 51.40
C ILE A 337 8.83 24.00 52.16
N SER A 338 10.06 23.73 52.59
CA SER A 338 10.41 22.54 53.37
C SER A 338 9.83 22.62 54.80
N LEU A 339 8.98 21.67 55.18
CA LEU A 339 8.35 21.63 56.51
C LEU A 339 9.19 20.92 57.57
N GLN A 340 10.16 20.11 57.14
CA GLN A 340 11.01 19.33 58.02
C GLN A 340 12.48 19.68 57.77
N PRO A 341 13.12 20.48 58.64
CA PRO A 341 14.49 20.95 58.42
C PRO A 341 15.55 19.85 58.48
N GLU A 342 15.22 18.69 59.06
CA GLU A 342 16.10 17.53 59.23
C GLU A 342 16.25 16.68 57.95
N ILE A 343 15.36 16.87 56.97
CA ILE A 343 15.42 16.14 55.69
C ILE A 343 16.30 16.92 54.71
N SER A 344 17.26 16.21 54.10
CA SER A 344 18.11 16.74 53.02
C SER A 344 17.26 17.38 51.93
N ARG A 345 17.34 18.70 51.81
CA ARG A 345 16.56 19.47 50.84
C ARG A 345 17.01 19.18 49.41
N PRO A 346 16.09 19.07 48.45
CA PRO A 346 16.44 18.99 47.04
C PRO A 346 17.30 20.16 46.59
N GLN A 347 18.22 19.88 45.66
CA GLN A 347 18.91 20.91 44.92
C GLN A 347 17.97 21.49 43.86
N ALA A 348 18.04 22.80 43.65
CA ALA A 348 17.33 23.47 42.56
C ALA A 348 17.66 22.86 41.20
N LEU A 349 16.65 22.79 40.33
CA LEU A 349 16.79 22.36 38.95
C LEU A 349 17.71 23.33 38.18
N ASN A 350 18.36 22.83 37.14
CA ASN A 350 19.27 23.60 36.30
C ASN A 350 18.54 24.16 35.07
N ARG A 351 18.42 25.49 34.99
CA ARG A 351 17.73 26.19 33.91
C ARG A 351 18.30 25.89 32.52
N SER A 352 19.59 25.56 32.41
CA SER A 352 20.24 25.30 31.13
C SER A 352 19.86 23.95 30.51
N LEU A 353 19.24 23.05 31.28
CA LEU A 353 18.86 21.71 30.82
C LEU A 353 17.43 21.64 30.26
N THR A 354 16.65 22.73 30.38
CA THR A 354 15.25 22.75 29.92
C THR A 354 15.02 23.70 28.75
N ARG A 355 14.28 23.23 27.74
CA ARG A 355 13.82 24.07 26.63
C ARG A 355 12.56 24.88 26.96
N PHE A 356 11.86 24.55 28.03
CA PHE A 356 10.60 25.21 28.40
C PHE A 356 10.85 26.57 29.06
N LEU A 357 9.88 27.48 28.95
CA LEU A 357 9.89 28.73 29.71
C LEU A 357 9.48 28.46 31.15
N LEU A 358 9.99 29.24 32.11
CA LEU A 358 9.72 29.00 33.54
C LEU A 358 8.22 29.12 33.87
N ASN A 359 7.50 30.01 33.19
CA ASN A 359 6.06 30.20 33.33
C ASN A 359 5.21 29.17 32.58
N THR A 360 5.83 28.17 31.93
CA THR A 360 5.08 27.08 31.27
C THR A 360 4.49 26.19 32.35
N THR A 361 3.19 25.88 32.23
CA THR A 361 2.52 25.03 33.21
C THR A 361 3.01 23.58 33.08
N ILE A 362 3.01 22.86 34.20
CA ILE A 362 3.35 21.44 34.27
C ILE A 362 2.41 20.63 33.35
N GLY A 363 1.14 21.03 33.28
CA GLY A 363 0.13 20.48 32.38
C GLY A 363 0.55 20.61 30.92
N SER A 364 1.00 21.78 30.46
CA SER A 364 1.50 21.95 29.09
C SER A 364 2.77 21.14 28.82
N ILE A 365 3.70 21.05 29.78
CA ILE A 365 4.91 20.23 29.64
C ILE A 365 4.55 18.74 29.50
N PHE A 366 3.53 18.26 30.23
CA PHE A 366 3.02 16.89 30.11
C PHE A 366 2.21 16.68 28.83
N ASP A 367 1.22 17.52 28.54
CA ASP A 367 0.25 17.34 27.47
C ASP A 367 0.86 17.55 26.07
N GLU A 368 1.88 18.41 25.93
CA GLU A 368 2.49 18.73 24.64
C GLU A 368 3.84 18.05 24.42
N ALA A 369 4.48 17.57 25.48
CA ALA A 369 5.81 16.99 25.38
C ALA A 369 6.04 15.73 26.24
N LEU A 370 5.11 15.34 27.10
CA LEU A 370 5.25 14.19 28.02
C LEU A 370 6.52 14.29 28.87
N PHE A 371 6.87 15.50 29.32
CA PHE A 371 8.15 15.83 29.95
C PHE A 371 9.39 15.45 29.10
N VAL A 372 9.29 15.31 27.78
CA VAL A 372 10.44 15.06 26.91
C VAL A 372 11.06 16.39 26.47
N GLU A 373 12.33 16.58 26.82
CA GLU A 373 13.15 17.71 26.40
C GLU A 373 13.57 17.56 24.94
N SER A 374 14.09 16.39 24.56
CA SER A 374 14.49 16.10 23.19
C SER A 374 14.39 14.61 22.85
N TRP A 375 14.03 14.32 21.61
CA TRP A 375 14.08 12.98 21.02
C TRP A 375 15.39 12.82 20.23
N GLN A 376 16.25 11.88 20.62
CA GLN A 376 17.50 11.58 19.91
C GLN A 376 17.29 10.46 18.91
N ASP A 377 16.53 10.76 17.86
CA ASP A 377 16.11 9.76 16.88
C ASP A 377 17.18 9.52 15.81
N LYS A 378 17.42 8.25 15.48
CA LYS A 378 18.36 7.87 14.42
C LYS A 378 17.73 6.80 13.53
N SER A 379 17.94 6.92 12.22
CA SER A 379 17.64 5.89 11.23
C SER A 379 18.92 5.45 10.54
N ASN A 380 19.08 4.16 10.27
CA ASN A 380 20.27 3.60 9.63
C ASN A 380 19.87 2.81 8.37
N TYR A 381 20.27 3.33 7.20
CA TYR A 381 19.92 2.72 5.91
C TYR A 381 20.69 1.42 5.67
N GLU A 382 21.95 1.35 6.11
CA GLU A 382 22.82 0.19 5.94
C GLU A 382 22.27 -1.01 6.73
N ASN A 383 21.75 -0.78 7.93
CA ASN A 383 21.06 -1.78 8.73
C ASN A 383 19.74 -2.21 8.08
N TYR A 384 19.00 -1.29 7.47
CA TYR A 384 17.79 -1.63 6.72
C TYR A 384 18.11 -2.50 5.49
N PHE A 385 19.07 -2.08 4.67
CA PHE A 385 19.45 -2.78 3.45
C PHE A 385 19.98 -4.19 3.77
N SER A 386 20.80 -4.33 4.80
CA SER A 386 21.26 -5.64 5.28
C SER A 386 20.13 -6.50 5.85
N ALA A 387 19.12 -5.92 6.51
CA ALA A 387 17.95 -6.66 6.99
C ALA A 387 16.98 -7.06 5.87
N CYS A 388 16.83 -6.24 4.82
CA CYS A 388 16.09 -6.57 3.60
C CYS A 388 16.78 -7.70 2.81
N ALA A 389 18.12 -7.78 2.90
CA ALA A 389 18.96 -8.84 2.35
C ALA A 389 18.58 -9.18 0.89
N PRO A 390 18.79 -8.26 -0.06
CA PRO A 390 18.35 -8.47 -1.43
C PRO A 390 19.18 -9.55 -2.13
N GLN A 391 18.50 -10.45 -2.85
CA GLN A 391 19.15 -11.62 -3.47
C GLN A 391 19.51 -11.43 -4.94
N SER A 392 18.79 -10.56 -5.65
CA SER A 392 19.07 -10.29 -7.05
C SER A 392 18.68 -8.87 -7.42
N LEU A 393 19.49 -8.27 -8.28
CA LEU A 393 19.28 -6.95 -8.86
C LEU A 393 19.11 -7.11 -10.36
N SER A 394 17.98 -6.69 -10.89
CA SER A 394 17.69 -6.73 -12.32
C SER A 394 17.51 -5.32 -12.88
N TYR A 395 18.05 -5.06 -14.06
CA TYR A 395 17.80 -3.81 -14.79
C TYR A 395 17.87 -4.04 -16.31
N SER A 396 17.23 -3.15 -17.07
CA SER A 396 17.16 -3.23 -18.52
C SER A 396 17.72 -1.98 -19.17
N TYR A 397 18.50 -2.11 -20.23
CA TYR A 397 18.97 -0.96 -21.01
C TYR A 397 18.90 -1.22 -22.51
N GLU A 398 18.65 -0.16 -23.28
CA GLU A 398 18.62 -0.23 -24.74
C GLU A 398 20.02 -0.10 -25.31
N LYS A 399 20.40 -1.05 -26.17
CA LYS A 399 21.66 -1.01 -26.92
C LYS A 399 21.42 -1.36 -28.38
N ARG A 400 22.14 -0.68 -29.27
CA ARG A 400 22.19 -1.04 -30.70
C ARG A 400 22.99 -2.33 -30.88
N PHE A 401 22.72 -3.04 -31.98
CA PHE A 401 23.52 -4.21 -32.35
C PHE A 401 25.01 -3.85 -32.41
N HIS A 402 25.84 -4.73 -31.85
CA HIS A 402 27.28 -4.61 -32.00
C HIS A 402 27.67 -4.73 -33.47
N PHE A 403 28.72 -4.00 -33.87
CA PHE A 403 29.24 -4.05 -35.25
C PHE A 403 29.50 -5.48 -35.72
N ARG A 404 29.97 -6.37 -34.83
CA ARG A 404 30.15 -7.80 -35.14
C ARG A 404 28.84 -8.48 -35.53
N THR A 405 27.76 -8.22 -34.81
CA THR A 405 26.43 -8.79 -35.09
C THR A 405 25.86 -8.25 -36.39
N ILE A 406 26.03 -6.95 -36.65
CA ILE A 406 25.66 -6.31 -37.92
C ILE A 406 26.44 -6.93 -39.08
N LEU A 407 27.74 -7.14 -38.89
CA LEU A 407 28.62 -7.77 -39.87
C LEU A 407 28.21 -9.22 -40.15
N THR A 408 27.92 -10.03 -39.12
CA THR A 408 27.49 -11.41 -39.29
C THR A 408 26.13 -11.51 -39.99
N LEU A 409 25.18 -10.64 -39.66
CA LEU A 409 23.88 -10.55 -40.35
C LEU A 409 24.03 -10.13 -41.82
N SER A 410 24.96 -9.21 -42.09
CA SER A 410 25.23 -8.74 -43.45
C SER A 410 25.95 -9.81 -44.28
N LEU A 411 26.91 -10.52 -43.69
CA LEU A 411 27.61 -11.66 -44.31
C LEU A 411 26.66 -12.82 -44.58
N SER A 412 25.76 -13.15 -43.65
CA SER A 412 24.77 -14.21 -43.86
C SER A 412 23.77 -13.86 -44.95
N ALA A 413 23.31 -12.60 -45.00
CA ALA A 413 22.41 -12.12 -46.05
C ALA A 413 23.11 -12.05 -47.42
N PHE A 414 24.40 -11.71 -47.46
CA PHE A 414 25.19 -11.61 -48.69
C PHE A 414 25.16 -12.91 -49.48
N SER A 415 25.42 -14.05 -48.82
CA SER A 415 25.49 -15.35 -49.48
C SER A 415 24.18 -15.75 -50.17
N GLY A 416 23.03 -15.51 -49.53
CA GLY A 416 21.72 -15.77 -50.13
C GLY A 416 21.38 -14.80 -51.27
N LEU A 417 21.72 -13.51 -51.10
CA LEU A 417 21.46 -12.48 -52.12
C LEU A 417 22.29 -12.67 -53.40
N VAL A 418 23.54 -13.17 -53.30
CA VAL A 418 24.38 -13.48 -54.47
C VAL A 418 23.66 -14.47 -55.39
N ILE A 419 23.13 -15.56 -54.84
CA ILE A 419 22.54 -16.66 -55.63
C ILE A 419 21.23 -16.21 -56.27
N VAL A 420 20.36 -15.56 -55.48
CA VAL A 420 19.06 -15.06 -55.96
C VAL A 420 19.24 -14.03 -57.09
N TRP A 421 20.11 -13.04 -56.88
CA TRP A 421 20.32 -12.01 -57.90
C TRP A 421 21.03 -12.56 -59.13
N LYS A 422 21.97 -13.51 -58.99
CA LYS A 422 22.63 -14.16 -60.13
C LYS A 422 21.63 -14.87 -61.05
N LEU A 423 20.61 -15.51 -60.48
CA LEU A 423 19.55 -16.21 -61.21
C LEU A 423 18.51 -15.25 -61.83
N ILE A 424 18.13 -14.20 -61.11
CA ILE A 424 17.04 -13.30 -61.51
C ILE A 424 17.49 -12.27 -62.57
N THR A 425 18.73 -11.78 -62.53
CA THR A 425 19.16 -10.69 -63.43
C THR A 425 19.03 -11.03 -64.93
N PRO A 426 19.45 -12.22 -65.41
CA PRO A 426 19.28 -12.61 -66.80
C PRO A 426 17.81 -12.77 -67.21
N ILE A 427 16.96 -13.23 -66.28
CA ILE A 427 15.52 -13.37 -66.47
C ILE A 427 14.86 -11.99 -66.56
N PHE A 428 15.24 -11.08 -65.67
CA PHE A 428 14.76 -9.70 -65.64
C PHE A 428 15.11 -8.97 -66.94
N LEU A 429 16.33 -9.11 -67.46
CA LEU A 429 16.70 -8.55 -68.77
C LEU A 429 15.93 -9.19 -69.93
N LYS A 430 15.72 -10.52 -69.92
CA LYS A 430 14.93 -11.20 -70.95
C LYS A 430 13.46 -10.77 -70.93
N ILE A 431 12.87 -10.59 -69.75
CA ILE A 431 11.50 -10.06 -69.58
C ILE A 431 11.44 -8.58 -69.98
N PHE A 432 12.42 -7.77 -69.59
CA PHE A 432 12.50 -6.36 -69.97
C PHE A 432 12.59 -6.21 -71.49
N HIS A 433 13.46 -6.99 -72.15
CA HIS A 433 13.55 -7.04 -73.62
C HIS A 433 12.29 -7.62 -74.27
N PHE A 434 11.61 -8.59 -73.64
CA PHE A 434 10.33 -9.13 -74.13
C PHE A 434 9.22 -8.08 -74.06
N ILE A 435 9.15 -7.29 -72.99
CA ILE A 435 8.21 -6.17 -72.82
C ILE A 435 8.55 -5.03 -73.78
N GLN A 436 9.84 -4.71 -73.98
CA GLN A 436 10.29 -3.73 -74.97
C GLN A 436 9.93 -4.17 -76.40
N ARG A 437 10.16 -5.45 -76.74
CA ARG A 437 9.76 -6.03 -78.03
C ARG A 437 8.25 -5.95 -78.22
N LYS A 438 7.43 -6.27 -77.20
CA LYS A 438 5.97 -6.12 -77.26
C LYS A 438 5.50 -4.67 -77.47
N LYS A 439 6.24 -3.68 -76.97
CA LYS A 439 6.01 -2.24 -77.23
C LYS A 439 6.44 -1.81 -78.64
N GLN A 440 7.34 -2.55 -79.28
CA GLN A 440 7.84 -2.28 -80.64
C GLN A 440 7.03 -3.03 -81.72
N THR A 441 6.46 -4.21 -81.40
CA THR A 441 5.58 -4.98 -82.30
C THR A 441 4.13 -4.51 -82.30
N SER A 442 3.75 -3.53 -81.47
CA SER A 442 2.42 -2.89 -81.53
C SER A 442 2.33 -1.75 -82.54
N ILE A 443 3.39 -1.47 -83.31
CA ILE A 443 3.40 -0.43 -84.36
C ILE A 443 3.42 -1.03 -85.79
N GLU A 444 3.74 -2.31 -85.97
CA GLU A 444 3.69 -2.99 -87.28
C GLU A 444 3.13 -4.42 -87.13
N LEU A 445 1.81 -4.59 -87.31
CA LEU A 445 1.11 -5.80 -87.82
C LEU A 445 -0.40 -5.70 -87.55
N GLN A 446 -1.08 -4.82 -88.29
CA GLN A 446 -2.47 -5.09 -88.69
C GLN A 446 -2.40 -5.92 -89.98
N THR A 447 -2.65 -7.23 -89.89
CA THR A 447 -3.31 -8.09 -90.89
C THR A 447 -3.02 -9.57 -90.61
N ILE A 448 -4.05 -10.41 -90.81
CA ILE A 448 -4.16 -11.88 -90.69
C ILE A 448 -4.78 -12.39 -89.37
N PRO A 449 -5.98 -13.02 -89.41
CA PRO A 449 -6.58 -13.71 -88.27
C PRO A 449 -6.05 -15.15 -88.17
N GLY A 450 -5.36 -15.47 -87.07
CA GLY A 450 -4.89 -16.82 -86.76
C GLY A 450 -5.09 -17.13 -85.27
N ASN A 451 -5.73 -18.27 -84.98
CA ASN A 451 -6.17 -18.74 -83.66
C ASN A 451 -5.15 -18.51 -82.52
N SER A 452 -5.61 -17.85 -81.44
CA SER A 452 -4.79 -17.55 -80.26
C SER A 452 -4.45 -18.78 -79.38
N GLU A 453 -5.12 -19.91 -79.60
CA GLU A 453 -4.88 -21.14 -78.84
C GLU A 453 -3.57 -21.84 -79.23
N THR A 454 -3.16 -21.83 -80.51
CA THR A 454 -1.94 -22.53 -80.96
C THR A 454 -0.66 -21.81 -80.53
N VAL A 455 -0.67 -20.48 -80.40
CA VAL A 455 0.48 -19.71 -79.90
C VAL A 455 0.67 -19.90 -78.39
N ASN A 456 -0.43 -19.95 -77.62
CA ASN A 456 -0.40 -20.22 -76.18
C ASN A 456 0.05 -21.65 -75.88
N ILE A 457 -0.36 -22.63 -76.70
CA ILE A 457 0.11 -24.01 -76.60
C ILE A 457 1.59 -24.08 -76.95
N VAL A 458 2.06 -23.58 -78.10
CA VAL A 458 3.49 -23.69 -78.49
C VAL A 458 4.44 -22.98 -77.52
N VAL A 459 4.04 -21.84 -76.95
CA VAL A 459 4.81 -21.15 -75.91
C VAL A 459 4.78 -21.94 -74.59
N LYS A 460 3.61 -22.48 -74.17
CA LYS A 460 3.54 -23.40 -73.03
C LYS A 460 4.39 -24.65 -73.25
N THR A 461 4.37 -25.26 -74.43
CA THR A 461 5.13 -26.48 -74.72
C THR A 461 6.63 -26.22 -74.77
N ARG A 462 7.09 -25.09 -75.34
CA ARG A 462 8.50 -24.70 -75.31
C ARG A 462 8.99 -24.33 -73.92
N ILE A 463 8.18 -23.64 -73.12
CA ILE A 463 8.53 -23.33 -71.72
C ILE A 463 8.52 -24.61 -70.89
N TYR A 464 7.53 -25.48 -71.08
CA TYR A 464 7.42 -26.78 -70.42
C TYR A 464 8.61 -27.68 -70.75
N GLN A 465 9.00 -27.79 -72.02
CA GLN A 465 10.19 -28.56 -72.43
C GLN A 465 11.48 -28.00 -71.83
N LYS A 466 11.61 -26.67 -71.73
CA LYS A 466 12.80 -26.00 -71.17
C LYS A 466 12.88 -26.10 -69.64
N ILE A 467 11.74 -26.17 -68.97
CA ILE A 467 11.63 -26.44 -67.52
C ILE A 467 11.83 -27.94 -67.24
N HIS A 468 11.30 -28.81 -68.09
CA HIS A 468 11.39 -30.26 -67.92
C HIS A 468 12.83 -30.77 -68.07
N ASN A 469 13.58 -30.19 -69.02
CA ASN A 469 14.98 -30.51 -69.26
C ASN A 469 15.94 -29.55 -68.51
N PHE A 470 15.44 -28.87 -67.47
CA PHE A 470 16.27 -27.97 -66.69
C PHE A 470 17.30 -28.78 -65.88
N ASN A 471 18.56 -28.40 -66.02
CA ASN A 471 19.69 -29.03 -65.36
C ASN A 471 20.61 -27.94 -64.74
N LEU A 472 20.59 -27.81 -63.41
CA LEU A 472 21.50 -26.97 -62.62
C LEU A 472 22.92 -27.55 -62.54
N PHE A 473 23.12 -28.82 -62.89
CA PHE A 473 24.41 -29.53 -62.81
C PHE A 473 24.78 -30.15 -64.18
N PRO A 474 25.04 -29.34 -65.22
CA PRO A 474 25.41 -29.82 -66.55
C PRO A 474 26.81 -30.47 -66.57
N SER A 475 27.02 -31.43 -67.46
CA SER A 475 28.35 -32.04 -67.70
C SER A 475 29.15 -31.23 -68.72
N ASP A 476 30.49 -31.27 -68.56
CA ASP A 476 31.44 -30.70 -69.50
C ASP A 476 31.52 -31.52 -70.82
N ASP A 477 31.13 -32.80 -70.79
CA ASP A 477 31.05 -33.66 -71.97
C ASP A 477 29.60 -33.77 -72.48
N LYS A 478 29.32 -33.11 -73.61
CA LYS A 478 27.99 -33.07 -74.23
C LYS A 478 27.52 -34.42 -74.80
N ASN A 479 28.40 -35.42 -74.86
CA ASN A 479 28.07 -36.74 -75.38
C ASN A 479 27.80 -37.79 -74.27
N ASP A 480 27.97 -37.43 -72.99
CA ASP A 480 27.69 -38.31 -71.86
C ASP A 480 26.23 -38.18 -71.39
N ILE A 481 25.37 -39.03 -71.95
CA ILE A 481 23.93 -39.09 -71.69
C ILE A 481 23.65 -39.47 -70.22
N GLU A 482 24.54 -40.22 -69.56
CA GLU A 482 24.37 -40.63 -68.16
C GLU A 482 24.62 -39.45 -67.22
N GLU A 483 25.67 -38.68 -67.48
CA GLU A 483 26.02 -37.48 -66.70
C GLU A 483 25.00 -36.34 -66.86
N GLU A 484 24.42 -36.15 -68.06
CA GLU A 484 23.34 -35.19 -68.29
C GLU A 484 22.09 -35.55 -67.46
N ARG A 485 21.75 -36.84 -67.35
CA ARG A 485 20.58 -37.31 -66.59
C ARG A 485 20.79 -37.23 -65.08
N ILE A 486 22.01 -37.54 -64.60
CA ILE A 486 22.42 -37.33 -63.20
C ILE A 486 22.22 -35.85 -62.82
N GLY A 487 22.61 -34.94 -63.70
CA GLY A 487 22.41 -33.51 -63.47
C GLY A 487 20.94 -33.11 -63.34
N ILE A 488 20.07 -33.56 -64.26
CA ILE A 488 18.63 -33.25 -64.23
C ILE A 488 17.95 -33.78 -62.95
N ILE A 489 18.32 -34.98 -62.49
CA ILE A 489 17.76 -35.56 -61.26
C ILE A 489 18.24 -34.77 -60.03
N THR A 490 19.54 -34.44 -59.98
CA THR A 490 20.14 -33.64 -58.90
C THR A 490 19.48 -32.27 -58.81
N THR A 491 19.17 -31.67 -59.96
CA THR A 491 18.48 -30.38 -60.11
C THR A 491 17.09 -30.39 -59.48
N ARG A 492 16.30 -31.42 -59.79
CA ARG A 492 14.93 -31.55 -59.27
C ARG A 492 14.94 -31.75 -57.75
N LEU A 493 15.89 -32.53 -57.24
CA LEU A 493 16.04 -32.80 -55.82
C LEU A 493 16.54 -31.57 -55.05
N TYR A 494 17.46 -30.80 -55.64
CA TYR A 494 17.95 -29.52 -55.11
C TYR A 494 16.83 -28.50 -54.92
N ILE A 495 16.05 -28.23 -55.98
CA ILE A 495 14.94 -27.26 -55.94
C ILE A 495 13.90 -27.66 -54.88
N PHE A 496 13.59 -28.95 -54.79
CA PHE A 496 12.64 -29.49 -53.83
C PHE A 496 13.09 -29.32 -52.38
N LEU A 497 14.33 -29.71 -52.07
CA LEU A 497 14.88 -29.61 -50.70
C LEU A 497 14.94 -28.16 -50.21
N ILE A 498 15.32 -27.23 -51.08
CA ILE A 498 15.31 -25.80 -50.77
C ILE A 498 13.90 -25.32 -50.48
N PHE A 499 12.93 -25.65 -51.32
CA PHE A 499 11.56 -25.17 -51.19
C PHE A 499 10.89 -25.69 -49.91
N ILE A 500 11.07 -26.97 -49.59
CA ILE A 500 10.59 -27.55 -48.34
C ILE A 500 11.23 -26.92 -47.13
N SER A 501 12.55 -26.72 -47.13
CA SER A 501 13.25 -26.17 -45.98
C SER A 501 12.84 -24.71 -45.70
N LEU A 502 12.57 -23.93 -46.75
CA LEU A 502 12.02 -22.58 -46.62
C LEU A 502 10.57 -22.57 -46.08
N ILE A 503 9.73 -23.52 -46.50
CA ILE A 503 8.38 -23.69 -45.96
C ILE A 503 8.44 -24.02 -44.46
N ILE A 504 9.29 -24.99 -44.07
CA ILE A 504 9.46 -25.39 -42.67
C ILE A 504 9.91 -24.20 -41.82
N LEU A 505 10.93 -23.47 -42.27
CA LEU A 505 11.45 -22.30 -41.57
C LEU A 505 10.42 -21.15 -41.47
N GLY A 506 9.63 -20.95 -42.53
CA GLY A 506 8.55 -19.95 -42.53
C GLY A 506 7.42 -20.29 -41.57
N PHE A 507 7.07 -21.57 -41.49
CA PHE A 507 6.08 -22.03 -40.53
C PHE A 507 6.61 -21.89 -39.09
N TYR A 508 7.87 -22.28 -38.84
CA TYR A 508 8.53 -22.15 -37.54
C TYR A 508 8.58 -20.70 -37.03
N THR A 509 9.05 -19.78 -37.88
CA THR A 509 9.20 -18.36 -37.51
C THR A 509 7.86 -17.67 -37.27
N ASN A 510 6.79 -18.10 -37.96
CA ASN A 510 5.44 -17.56 -37.76
C ASN A 510 4.76 -18.09 -36.49
N LEU A 511 5.01 -19.34 -36.11
CA LEU A 511 4.48 -19.95 -34.88
C LEU A 511 5.20 -19.50 -33.61
N SER A 512 6.46 -19.09 -33.72
CA SER A 512 7.28 -18.71 -32.57
C SER A 512 6.89 -17.31 -32.04
N LYS A 513 6.59 -17.22 -30.75
CA LYS A 513 6.19 -15.97 -30.07
C LYS A 513 7.33 -15.43 -29.20
N LYS A 514 7.49 -14.10 -29.13
CA LYS A 514 8.42 -13.41 -28.24
C LYS A 514 7.68 -12.55 -27.22
N ASP A 515 8.23 -12.44 -26.01
CA ASP A 515 7.76 -11.48 -25.01
C ASP A 515 8.27 -10.08 -25.37
N GLN A 516 7.34 -9.12 -25.45
CA GLN A 516 7.63 -7.72 -25.71
C GLN A 516 7.11 -6.87 -24.55
N ILE A 517 8.00 -6.07 -23.96
CA ILE A 517 7.63 -5.06 -22.95
C ILE A 517 7.18 -3.81 -23.71
N ASN A 518 5.93 -3.40 -23.51
CA ASN A 518 5.40 -2.14 -24.00
C ASN A 518 5.50 -1.09 -22.90
N ILE A 519 5.97 0.10 -23.26
CA ILE A 519 6.16 1.23 -22.35
C ILE A 519 5.20 2.35 -22.78
N ILE A 520 4.38 2.82 -21.85
CA ILE A 520 3.52 3.99 -22.03
C ILE A 520 4.03 5.10 -21.11
N LYS A 521 4.40 6.23 -21.69
CA LYS A 521 4.87 7.41 -20.94
C LYS A 521 3.67 8.26 -20.52
N ASN A 522 3.69 8.75 -19.28
CA ASN A 522 2.68 9.62 -18.68
C ASN A 522 1.23 9.17 -18.97
N PRO A 523 0.82 7.97 -18.53
CA PRO A 523 -0.54 7.49 -18.78
C PRO A 523 -1.57 8.41 -18.12
N SER A 524 -2.71 8.59 -18.80
CA SER A 524 -3.89 9.20 -18.18
C SER A 524 -4.55 8.21 -17.22
N MET A 525 -5.34 8.73 -16.28
CA MET A 525 -6.10 7.90 -15.32
C MET A 525 -6.97 6.86 -16.04
N GLU A 526 -7.72 7.28 -17.06
CA GLU A 526 -8.54 6.38 -17.88
C GLU A 526 -7.71 5.32 -18.59
N LYS A 527 -6.55 5.71 -19.15
CA LYS A 527 -5.70 4.77 -19.86
C LYS A 527 -5.08 3.74 -18.92
N PHE A 528 -4.71 4.16 -17.71
CA PHE A 528 -4.24 3.25 -16.67
C PHE A 528 -5.32 2.26 -16.25
N GLU A 529 -6.56 2.71 -15.99
CA GLU A 529 -7.66 1.82 -15.62
C GLU A 529 -7.96 0.78 -16.72
N GLU A 530 -8.00 1.22 -17.98
CA GLU A 530 -8.17 0.32 -19.14
C GLU A 530 -7.08 -0.77 -19.18
N LEU A 531 -5.82 -0.37 -18.98
CA LEU A 531 -4.69 -1.31 -18.97
C LEU A 531 -4.71 -2.22 -17.76
N ASN A 532 -5.10 -1.71 -16.60
CA ASN A 532 -5.17 -2.51 -15.37
C ASN A 532 -6.26 -3.57 -15.49
N LEU A 533 -7.41 -3.25 -16.09
CA LEU A 533 -8.46 -4.23 -16.40
C LEU A 533 -7.97 -5.34 -17.33
N LYS A 534 -7.08 -5.02 -18.27
CA LYS A 534 -6.62 -5.97 -19.30
C LYS A 534 -5.36 -6.77 -18.90
N TYR A 535 -4.49 -6.17 -18.09
CA TYR A 535 -3.14 -6.68 -17.83
C TYR A 535 -2.76 -6.70 -16.34
N SER A 536 -3.71 -6.54 -15.41
CA SER A 536 -3.51 -6.36 -13.96
C SER A 536 -2.22 -6.95 -13.36
N THR A 537 -1.96 -8.25 -13.53
CA THR A 537 -0.80 -8.93 -12.92
C THR A 537 0.55 -8.67 -13.60
N LYS A 538 0.55 -8.06 -14.79
CA LYS A 538 1.74 -7.76 -15.60
C LYS A 538 1.90 -6.26 -15.85
N LEU A 539 1.02 -5.43 -15.32
CA LEU A 539 1.08 -3.98 -15.44
C LEU A 539 1.86 -3.41 -14.26
N ASN A 540 3.01 -2.80 -14.55
CA ASN A 540 3.81 -2.10 -13.56
C ASN A 540 3.77 -0.59 -13.84
N CYS A 541 3.33 0.20 -12.87
CA CYS A 541 3.12 1.64 -12.98
C CYS A 541 3.66 2.34 -11.74
N PRO A 542 4.99 2.51 -11.62
CA PRO A 542 5.60 3.12 -10.46
C PRO A 542 5.13 4.57 -10.28
N CYS A 543 4.76 4.93 -9.05
CA CYS A 543 4.39 6.30 -8.71
C CYS A 543 5.64 7.20 -8.73
N SER A 544 5.51 8.44 -9.21
CA SER A 544 6.51 9.49 -9.01
C SER A 544 6.63 9.95 -7.55
N ARG A 545 5.57 9.76 -6.75
CA ARG A 545 5.56 10.02 -5.31
C ARG A 545 4.89 8.86 -4.59
N PHE A 546 5.66 8.19 -3.73
CA PHE A 546 5.24 6.96 -3.07
C PHE A 546 4.38 7.19 -1.82
N SER A 547 4.39 8.41 -1.28
CA SER A 547 3.73 8.70 -0.02
C SER A 547 2.85 9.94 -0.14
N MET A 548 1.60 9.84 0.33
CA MET A 548 0.65 10.93 0.33
C MET A 548 -0.17 11.00 1.60
N SER A 549 -0.31 12.20 2.17
CA SER A 549 -1.12 12.42 3.37
C SER A 549 -2.61 12.20 3.07
N TYR A 550 -3.30 11.51 3.98
CA TYR A 550 -4.74 11.28 3.87
C TYR A 550 -5.54 12.59 3.78
N ASN A 551 -5.05 13.69 4.36
CA ASN A 551 -5.66 15.01 4.24
C ASN A 551 -5.92 15.48 2.79
N ARG A 552 -5.17 14.96 1.81
CA ARG A 552 -5.31 15.36 0.40
C ARG A 552 -6.29 14.51 -0.38
N ILE A 553 -6.60 13.32 0.12
CA ILE A 553 -7.38 12.30 -0.61
C ILE A 553 -8.67 11.92 0.12
N ILE A 554 -8.83 12.34 1.38
CA ILE A 554 -10.01 12.09 2.21
C ILE A 554 -10.42 13.38 2.90
N SER A 555 -11.69 13.74 2.77
CA SER A 555 -12.35 14.69 3.67
C SER A 555 -13.11 13.94 4.75
N LEU A 556 -13.00 14.39 6.00
CA LEU A 556 -13.69 13.82 7.16
C LEU A 556 -14.34 14.93 7.97
N SER A 557 -15.59 14.75 8.33
CA SER A 557 -16.30 15.56 9.30
C SER A 557 -17.36 14.72 10.02
N THR A 558 -17.86 15.20 11.14
CA THR A 558 -18.83 14.48 11.96
C THR A 558 -20.03 15.36 12.28
N ARG A 559 -21.20 14.73 12.32
CA ARG A 559 -22.42 15.32 12.84
C ARG A 559 -22.70 14.72 14.22
N TYR A 560 -22.76 15.57 15.22
CA TYR A 560 -23.02 15.19 16.60
C TYR A 560 -24.52 15.23 16.93
N HIS A 561 -24.91 14.47 17.95
CA HIS A 561 -26.27 14.38 18.47
C HIS A 561 -26.77 15.76 18.90
N SER A 562 -28.05 16.04 18.63
CA SER A 562 -28.66 17.36 18.84
C SER A 562 -28.48 17.90 20.27
N ILE A 563 -28.45 17.02 21.28
CA ILE A 563 -28.17 17.37 22.68
C ILE A 563 -26.88 18.19 22.85
N CYS A 564 -25.81 17.84 22.13
CA CYS A 564 -24.48 18.44 22.29
C CYS A 564 -24.40 19.91 21.86
N ARG A 565 -25.37 20.37 21.06
CA ARG A 565 -25.48 21.78 20.63
C ARG A 565 -26.79 22.43 21.08
N SER A 566 -27.55 21.75 21.95
CA SER A 566 -28.85 22.21 22.42
C SER A 566 -28.76 23.33 23.44
N GLU A 567 -29.90 23.95 23.71
CA GLU A 567 -30.06 24.97 24.75
C GLU A 567 -29.87 24.39 26.17
N PHE A 568 -30.06 23.07 26.35
CA PHE A 568 -29.93 22.38 27.64
C PHE A 568 -28.49 22.33 28.18
N LEU A 569 -27.50 22.76 27.40
CA LEU A 569 -26.09 22.82 27.82
C LEU A 569 -25.58 24.26 28.02
N LYS A 570 -26.47 25.25 27.86
CA LYS A 570 -26.14 26.67 28.00
C LYS A 570 -26.27 27.12 29.45
N ASP A 571 -25.51 28.15 29.81
CA ASP A 571 -25.39 28.57 31.21
C ASP A 571 -26.72 29.07 31.81
N TYR A 572 -27.64 29.59 30.98
CA TYR A 572 -29.00 29.97 31.42
C TYR A 572 -29.89 28.77 31.78
N TRP A 573 -29.69 27.61 31.13
CA TRP A 573 -30.36 26.38 31.56
C TRP A 573 -29.71 25.85 32.82
N LEU A 574 -28.37 25.82 32.87
CA LEU A 574 -27.63 25.34 34.05
C LEU A 574 -27.94 26.19 35.30
N SER A 575 -28.22 27.48 35.16
CA SER A 575 -28.60 28.35 36.28
C SER A 575 -29.94 27.97 36.92
N TYR A 576 -30.81 27.20 36.24
CA TYR A 576 -32.01 26.61 36.83
C TYR A 576 -31.66 25.83 38.12
N PHE A 577 -30.55 25.10 38.09
CA PHE A 577 -30.15 24.19 39.17
C PHE A 577 -29.23 24.85 40.22
N ASN A 578 -28.92 26.14 40.08
CA ASN A 578 -27.96 26.84 40.96
C ASN A 578 -28.66 27.50 42.16
N GLN A 579 -29.33 26.69 42.99
CA GLN A 579 -30.03 27.17 44.19
C GLN A 579 -29.09 27.19 45.40
N LYS A 580 -28.63 28.39 45.79
CA LYS A 580 -27.56 28.54 46.81
C LYS A 580 -28.02 28.39 48.27
N ASN A 581 -29.32 28.46 48.56
CA ASN A 581 -29.84 28.60 49.92
C ASN A 581 -30.96 27.60 50.28
N ILE A 582 -31.23 26.59 49.44
CA ILE A 582 -32.31 25.62 49.67
C ILE A 582 -31.75 24.21 49.62
N GLN A 583 -32.00 23.44 50.69
CA GLN A 583 -31.69 22.02 50.72
C GLN A 583 -32.91 21.23 50.24
N PHE A 584 -32.77 20.59 49.08
CA PHE A 584 -33.70 19.55 48.61
C PHE A 584 -33.06 18.17 48.78
N MET A 585 -33.87 17.11 48.61
CA MET A 585 -33.36 15.74 48.58
C MET A 585 -32.38 15.56 47.40
N SER A 586 -31.38 14.68 47.53
CA SER A 586 -30.44 14.41 46.43
C SER A 586 -31.07 13.71 45.22
N THR A 587 -32.25 13.12 45.38
CA THR A 587 -33.07 12.59 44.26
C THR A 587 -33.92 13.66 43.58
N ASP A 588 -34.00 14.88 44.15
CA ASP A 588 -34.75 15.98 43.54
C ASP A 588 -33.98 16.55 42.35
N ILE A 589 -34.66 16.74 41.22
CA ILE A 589 -34.08 17.23 39.97
C ILE A 589 -33.43 18.61 40.14
N ARG A 590 -33.95 19.46 41.05
CA ARG A 590 -33.38 20.79 41.33
C ARG A 590 -32.01 20.71 42.00
N THR A 591 -31.68 19.58 42.61
CA THR A 591 -30.36 19.29 43.19
C THR A 591 -29.48 18.53 42.19
N SER A 592 -29.96 17.42 41.64
CA SER A 592 -29.13 16.53 40.80
C SER A 592 -28.93 17.03 39.37
N GLY A 593 -29.81 17.90 38.88
CA GLY A 593 -29.82 18.36 37.48
C GLY A 593 -28.56 19.13 37.06
N LEU A 594 -27.94 19.92 37.95
CA LEU A 594 -26.70 20.63 37.59
C LEU A 594 -25.59 19.66 37.18
N ALA A 595 -25.37 18.62 37.99
CA ALA A 595 -24.36 17.61 37.72
C ALA A 595 -24.71 16.83 36.43
N PHE A 596 -25.99 16.47 36.27
CA PHE A 596 -26.50 15.76 35.10
C PHE A 596 -26.19 16.50 33.78
N PHE A 597 -26.61 17.76 33.64
CA PHE A 597 -26.41 18.51 32.39
C PHE A 597 -24.97 18.99 32.19
N ASN A 598 -24.24 19.32 33.26
CA ASN A 598 -22.82 19.61 33.15
C ASN A 598 -22.04 18.39 32.65
N LEU A 599 -22.40 17.20 33.10
CA LEU A 599 -21.74 15.99 32.65
C LEU A 599 -22.09 15.65 31.20
N ILE A 600 -23.34 15.87 30.75
CA ILE A 600 -23.66 15.79 29.31
C ILE A 600 -22.82 16.79 28.51
N LYS A 601 -22.74 18.04 28.97
CA LYS A 601 -21.95 19.12 28.33
C LYS A 601 -20.51 18.71 28.15
N ILE A 602 -19.89 18.17 29.19
CA ILE A 602 -18.47 17.79 29.14
C ILE A 602 -18.26 16.49 28.35
N LEU A 603 -19.14 15.49 28.45
CA LEU A 603 -19.04 14.27 27.64
C LEU A 603 -19.18 14.58 26.14
N CYS A 604 -20.08 15.49 25.76
CA CYS A 604 -20.19 16.00 24.39
C CYS A 604 -18.89 16.69 23.94
N LYS A 605 -18.38 17.64 24.73
CA LYS A 605 -17.15 18.36 24.43
C LYS A 605 -15.96 17.41 24.27
N THR A 606 -15.78 16.50 25.22
CA THR A 606 -14.67 15.53 25.21
C THR A 606 -14.80 14.55 24.04
N SER A 607 -16.02 14.14 23.68
CA SER A 607 -16.25 13.32 22.48
C SER A 607 -15.87 14.06 21.19
N GLU A 608 -16.22 15.34 21.08
CA GLU A 608 -15.87 16.20 19.94
C GLU A 608 -14.34 16.37 19.85
N GLU A 609 -13.68 16.74 20.94
CA GLU A 609 -12.22 16.88 20.99
C GLU A 609 -11.49 15.54 20.70
N THR A 610 -12.00 14.42 21.21
CA THR A 610 -11.43 13.08 20.93
C THR A 610 -11.46 12.80 19.43
N ILE A 611 -12.59 13.05 18.77
CA ILE A 611 -12.78 12.78 17.34
C ILE A 611 -11.96 13.75 16.49
N GLU A 612 -12.01 15.06 16.77
CA GLU A 612 -11.28 16.06 15.98
C GLU A 612 -9.77 15.83 16.03
N ASN A 613 -9.24 15.50 17.20
CA ASN A 613 -7.83 15.15 17.33
C ASN A 613 -7.49 13.82 16.63
N ALA A 614 -8.35 12.80 16.73
CA ALA A 614 -8.16 11.55 16.01
C ALA A 614 -8.19 11.76 14.48
N ILE A 615 -9.10 12.61 13.97
CA ILE A 615 -9.15 13.03 12.56
C ILE A 615 -7.86 13.76 12.17
N MET A 616 -7.35 14.65 13.02
CA MET A 616 -6.09 15.36 12.77
C MET A 616 -4.93 14.39 12.59
N ILE A 617 -4.79 13.39 13.48
CA ILE A 617 -3.77 12.35 13.40
C ILE A 617 -3.95 11.52 12.13
N PHE A 618 -5.17 11.06 11.87
CA PHE A 618 -5.49 10.29 10.67
C PHE A 618 -5.13 11.06 9.39
N ARG A 619 -5.41 12.37 9.34
CA ARG A 619 -5.04 13.25 8.22
C ARG A 619 -3.53 13.40 8.06
N THR A 620 -2.77 13.41 9.16
CA THR A 620 -1.30 13.44 9.12
C THR A 620 -0.68 12.12 8.67
N ASN A 621 -1.35 11.00 8.93
CA ASN A 621 -0.93 9.70 8.42
C ASN A 621 -0.89 9.71 6.89
N ARG A 622 0.00 8.90 6.33
CA ARG A 622 0.26 8.86 4.90
C ARG A 622 -0.06 7.48 4.34
N LEU A 623 -0.77 7.47 3.22
CA LEU A 623 -0.89 6.32 2.34
C LEU A 623 0.45 6.14 1.61
N ILE A 624 0.99 4.92 1.61
CA ILE A 624 2.23 4.57 0.94
C ILE A 624 1.90 3.57 -0.17
N THR A 625 2.18 3.93 -1.42
CA THR A 625 1.96 3.11 -2.61
C THR A 625 3.15 3.21 -3.55
N MET A 626 3.84 2.09 -3.79
CA MET A 626 4.95 2.04 -4.73
C MET A 626 4.47 2.08 -6.18
N ASN A 627 3.39 1.34 -6.44
CA ASN A 627 2.71 1.29 -7.73
C ASN A 627 1.34 1.97 -7.65
N THR A 628 0.90 2.46 -8.82
CA THR A 628 -0.41 3.09 -8.96
C THR A 628 -1.51 2.06 -8.66
N LEU A 629 -2.38 2.38 -7.70
CA LEU A 629 -3.55 1.58 -7.36
C LEU A 629 -4.68 1.86 -8.35
N SER A 630 -5.44 0.82 -8.69
CA SER A 630 -6.73 0.99 -9.38
C SER A 630 -7.76 1.67 -8.48
N TYR A 631 -8.80 2.23 -9.09
CA TYR A 631 -9.92 2.82 -8.35
C TYR A 631 -10.51 1.84 -7.33
N GLU A 632 -10.67 0.57 -7.71
CA GLU A 632 -11.20 -0.47 -6.82
C GLU A 632 -10.26 -0.75 -5.64
N GLN A 633 -8.97 -0.94 -5.91
CA GLN A 633 -7.95 -1.18 -4.87
C GLN A 633 -7.85 0.00 -3.91
N PHE A 634 -7.78 1.22 -4.46
CA PHE A 634 -7.78 2.46 -3.69
C PHE A 634 -9.03 2.55 -2.81
N SER A 635 -10.22 2.34 -3.38
CA SER A 635 -11.48 2.43 -2.64
C SER A 635 -11.54 1.43 -1.49
N ILE A 636 -11.16 0.16 -1.72
CA ILE A 636 -11.13 -0.88 -0.68
C ILE A 636 -10.14 -0.51 0.43
N GLU A 637 -8.92 -0.10 0.06
CA GLU A 637 -7.89 0.25 1.04
C GLU A 637 -8.34 1.43 1.90
N ILE A 638 -8.85 2.50 1.28
CA ILE A 638 -9.31 3.68 2.01
C ILE A 638 -10.51 3.37 2.92
N GLN A 639 -11.52 2.65 2.43
CA GLN A 639 -12.71 2.31 3.24
C GLN A 639 -12.35 1.40 4.41
N THR A 640 -11.43 0.45 4.21
CA THR A 640 -10.93 -0.41 5.30
C THR A 640 -10.22 0.40 6.37
N ARG A 641 -9.34 1.32 5.96
CA ARG A 641 -8.61 2.21 6.89
C ARG A 641 -9.55 3.16 7.62
N LEU A 642 -10.56 3.71 6.95
CA LEU A 642 -11.58 4.57 7.56
C LEU A 642 -12.41 3.84 8.62
N LYS A 643 -12.88 2.63 8.30
CA LYS A 643 -13.65 1.82 9.24
C LYS A 643 -12.82 1.45 10.47
N PHE A 644 -11.57 1.03 10.26
CA PHE A 644 -10.65 0.73 11.36
C PHE A 644 -10.41 1.97 12.23
N PHE A 645 -10.15 3.13 11.62
CA PHE A 645 -9.98 4.40 12.32
C PHE A 645 -11.19 4.76 13.20
N GLN A 646 -12.41 4.68 12.66
CA GLN A 646 -13.64 4.98 13.39
C GLN A 646 -13.83 4.04 14.59
N GLN A 647 -13.69 2.72 14.36
CA GLN A 647 -13.88 1.70 15.39
C GLN A 647 -12.83 1.81 16.50
N GLN A 648 -11.56 2.01 16.13
CA GLN A 648 -10.48 2.15 17.10
C GLN A 648 -10.65 3.40 17.97
N THR A 649 -11.06 4.51 17.38
CA THR A 649 -11.30 5.78 18.10
C THR A 649 -12.39 5.60 19.16
N ILE A 650 -13.54 5.02 18.77
CA ILE A 650 -14.66 4.76 19.68
C ILE A 650 -14.25 3.78 20.78
N SER A 651 -13.70 2.62 20.41
CA SER A 651 -13.38 1.56 21.36
C SER A 651 -12.33 1.99 22.40
N SER A 652 -11.28 2.68 21.98
CA SER A 652 -10.21 3.13 22.89
C SER A 652 -10.76 4.09 23.95
N PHE A 653 -11.62 5.02 23.54
CA PHE A 653 -12.24 5.98 24.45
C PHE A 653 -13.18 5.31 25.46
N LEU A 654 -14.05 4.39 25.00
CA LEU A 654 -14.99 3.70 25.87
C LEU A 654 -14.29 2.82 26.91
N HIS A 655 -13.22 2.13 26.52
CA HIS A 655 -12.43 1.32 27.46
C HIS A 655 -11.83 2.18 28.58
N LEU A 656 -11.32 3.37 28.25
CA LEU A 656 -10.78 4.29 29.26
C LEU A 656 -11.86 4.79 30.22
N ILE A 657 -13.02 5.19 29.69
CA ILE A 657 -14.15 5.64 30.52
C ILE A 657 -14.62 4.51 31.44
N GLN A 658 -14.73 3.29 30.93
CA GLN A 658 -15.13 2.13 31.73
C GLN A 658 -14.11 1.84 32.84
N LEU A 659 -12.81 1.87 32.53
CA LEU A 659 -11.76 1.68 33.52
C LEU A 659 -11.86 2.71 34.65
N ILE A 660 -12.06 3.99 34.31
CA ILE A 660 -12.18 5.06 35.30
C ILE A 660 -13.46 4.88 36.14
N ARG A 661 -14.60 4.58 35.52
CA ARG A 661 -15.86 4.31 36.24
C ARG A 661 -15.70 3.14 37.21
N SER A 662 -15.11 2.04 36.77
CA SER A 662 -14.83 0.89 37.64
C SER A 662 -13.88 1.23 38.77
N ALA A 663 -12.84 2.05 38.52
CA ALA A 663 -11.94 2.49 39.57
C ALA A 663 -12.64 3.36 40.63
N ILE A 664 -13.52 4.28 40.21
CA ILE A 664 -14.33 5.11 41.11
C ILE A 664 -15.24 4.23 41.98
N GLN A 665 -15.96 3.29 41.35
CA GLN A 665 -16.90 2.39 42.02
C GLN A 665 -16.21 1.45 43.01
N ILE A 666 -15.16 0.74 42.59
CA ILE A 666 -14.50 -0.28 43.41
C ILE A 666 -13.81 0.34 44.63
N ASN A 667 -13.24 1.54 44.47
CA ASN A 667 -12.66 2.29 45.58
C ASN A 667 -13.71 3.03 46.42
N GLN A 668 -14.99 2.98 46.05
CA GLN A 668 -16.11 3.59 46.76
C GLN A 668 -15.88 5.08 47.06
N LEU A 669 -15.36 5.81 46.06
CA LEU A 669 -15.07 7.23 46.22
C LEU A 669 -16.36 8.00 46.49
N VAL A 670 -16.38 8.93 47.45
CA VAL A 670 -17.61 9.64 47.84
C VAL A 670 -17.95 10.73 46.81
N GLU A 671 -19.22 10.76 46.39
CA GLU A 671 -19.80 11.82 45.57
C GLU A 671 -20.50 12.88 46.44
N GLU A 672 -20.43 14.15 46.03
CA GLU A 672 -20.86 15.30 46.81
C GLU A 672 -22.34 15.33 47.20
N MET A 673 -23.23 14.92 46.32
CA MET A 673 -24.67 14.83 46.56
C MET A 673 -25.07 13.59 47.36
N TYR A 674 -24.10 12.80 47.83
CA TYR A 674 -24.32 11.59 48.61
C TYR A 674 -25.21 10.58 47.86
N THR A 675 -25.06 10.49 46.54
CA THR A 675 -25.86 9.57 45.71
C THR A 675 -25.42 8.12 45.90
N ASN A 676 -24.12 7.88 46.17
CA ASN A 676 -23.56 6.55 46.43
C ASN A 676 -23.48 6.18 47.92
N VAL A 677 -23.40 7.15 48.83
CA VAL A 677 -23.28 6.91 50.27
C VAL A 677 -24.36 7.66 51.05
N GLY A 678 -24.93 7.05 52.09
CA GLY A 678 -25.68 7.74 53.13
C GLY A 678 -24.79 8.11 54.32
N HIS A 679 -25.27 9.02 55.16
CA HIS A 679 -24.59 9.37 56.42
C HIS A 679 -25.44 9.00 57.64
N VAL A 680 -24.77 8.70 58.75
CA VAL A 680 -25.37 8.44 60.06
C VAL A 680 -24.61 9.26 61.10
N SER A 681 -25.32 10.08 61.87
CA SER A 681 -24.75 10.85 62.97
C SER A 681 -24.68 9.98 64.23
N LYS A 682 -23.50 9.81 64.82
CA LYS A 682 -23.29 9.17 66.13
C LYS A 682 -22.76 10.21 67.11
N TYR A 683 -23.46 10.43 68.22
CA TYR A 683 -22.98 11.33 69.26
C TYR A 683 -21.73 10.73 69.93
N ASN A 684 -20.71 11.56 70.09
CA ASN A 684 -19.50 11.24 70.82
C ASN A 684 -19.56 11.92 72.19
N ASN A 685 -19.75 11.10 73.23
CA ASN A 685 -19.84 11.57 74.60
C ASN A 685 -18.55 12.26 75.06
N ASP A 686 -17.38 11.84 74.57
CA ASP A 686 -16.08 12.32 75.05
C ASP A 686 -15.76 13.73 74.54
N THR A 687 -16.24 14.06 73.34
CA THR A 687 -16.02 15.38 72.71
C THR A 687 -17.27 16.25 72.75
N SER A 688 -18.41 15.73 73.22
CA SER A 688 -19.71 16.38 73.12
C SER A 688 -20.09 16.80 71.69
N THR A 689 -19.61 16.08 70.68
CA THR A 689 -19.85 16.38 69.26
C THR A 689 -20.55 15.23 68.53
N TRP A 690 -21.24 15.54 67.43
CA TRP A 690 -21.80 14.53 66.53
C TRP A 690 -20.74 14.08 65.50
N LEU A 691 -20.38 12.80 65.51
CA LEU A 691 -19.54 12.18 64.50
C LEU A 691 -20.38 11.72 63.30
N ILE A 692 -19.89 11.98 62.09
CA ILE A 692 -20.54 11.52 60.86
C ILE A 692 -19.88 10.21 60.42
N ARG A 693 -20.70 9.16 60.23
CA ARG A 693 -20.28 7.89 59.60
C ARG A 693 -20.98 7.73 58.26
N TYR A 694 -20.25 7.28 57.26
CA TYR A 694 -20.81 6.97 55.94
C TYR A 694 -21.14 5.48 55.84
N LYS A 695 -22.26 5.17 55.19
CA LYS A 695 -22.64 3.82 54.79
C LYS A 695 -23.02 3.82 53.32
N PRO A 696 -22.80 2.73 52.56
CA PRO A 696 -23.27 2.66 51.19
C PRO A 696 -24.78 2.90 51.10
N ARG A 697 -25.22 3.57 50.03
CA ARG A 697 -26.64 3.83 49.79
C ARG A 697 -27.29 2.61 49.13
N SER A 698 -28.47 2.24 49.61
CA SER A 698 -29.35 1.25 48.99
C SER A 698 -30.55 1.96 48.35
N PHE A 699 -30.90 1.60 47.12
CA PHE A 699 -32.12 2.03 46.44
C PHE A 699 -33.16 0.92 46.56
N TYR A 700 -34.38 1.26 47.02
CA TYR A 700 -35.56 0.39 47.17
C TYR A 700 -35.32 -0.92 47.95
N THR A 701 -35.82 -1.01 49.19
CA THR A 701 -35.92 -2.26 49.99
C THR A 701 -34.70 -3.19 49.94
N ASP A 702 -33.48 -2.66 50.15
CA ASP A 702 -32.20 -3.38 50.24
C ASP A 702 -31.75 -4.25 49.04
N ASN A 703 -32.53 -4.34 47.96
CA ASN A 703 -32.23 -5.21 46.81
C ASN A 703 -31.20 -4.63 45.83
N CYS A 704 -30.96 -3.32 45.83
CA CYS A 704 -29.91 -2.69 45.02
C CYS A 704 -29.06 -1.74 45.86
N SER A 705 -27.77 -2.03 46.02
CA SER A 705 -26.83 -1.21 46.77
C SER A 705 -25.70 -0.72 45.89
N CYS A 706 -25.32 0.55 46.05
CA CYS A 706 -24.15 1.15 45.39
C CYS A 706 -22.81 0.51 45.81
N LEU A 707 -22.82 -0.29 46.87
CA LEU A 707 -21.68 -1.15 47.22
C LEU A 707 -21.49 -2.29 46.20
N LEU A 708 -22.60 -2.84 45.70
CA LEU A 708 -22.61 -4.08 44.90
C LEU A 708 -22.69 -3.81 43.40
N SER A 709 -23.43 -2.77 42.99
CA SER A 709 -23.63 -2.43 41.58
C SER A 709 -23.76 -0.93 41.36
N ASN A 710 -23.19 -0.43 40.26
CA ASN A 710 -23.40 0.94 39.78
C ASN A 710 -24.63 1.08 38.86
N GLU A 711 -25.28 -0.04 38.52
CA GLU A 711 -26.54 -0.07 37.75
C GLU A 711 -27.75 0.23 38.64
N CYS A 712 -27.54 0.42 39.93
CA CYS A 712 -28.60 0.79 40.85
C CYS A 712 -29.13 2.17 40.51
N THR A 713 -30.44 2.26 40.23
CA THR A 713 -31.12 3.50 39.84
C THR A 713 -32.34 3.80 40.68
N ARG A 714 -32.70 5.08 40.75
CA ARG A 714 -33.95 5.59 41.32
C ARG A 714 -34.55 6.70 40.46
N LEU A 715 -35.88 6.79 40.42
CA LEU A 715 -36.56 7.84 39.65
C LEU A 715 -36.19 9.24 40.16
N VAL A 716 -35.97 10.17 39.22
CA VAL A 716 -35.74 11.59 39.51
C VAL A 716 -37.04 12.36 39.29
N GLY A 717 -37.28 13.36 40.14
CA GLY A 717 -38.48 14.16 40.08
C GLY A 717 -38.48 15.31 41.08
N PHE A 718 -39.64 15.93 41.27
CA PHE A 718 -39.86 16.89 42.34
C PHE A 718 -40.34 16.17 43.59
N TYR A 719 -39.68 16.43 44.72
CA TYR A 719 -40.02 15.90 46.03
C TYR A 719 -40.44 17.03 46.97
N TYR A 720 -41.36 16.76 47.90
CA TYR A 720 -41.63 17.66 49.02
C TYR A 720 -40.37 17.86 49.89
N LYS A 721 -40.19 19.08 50.39
CA LYS A 721 -39.06 19.47 51.22
C LYS A 721 -39.12 18.86 52.63
N LEU A 722 -40.33 18.62 53.16
CA LEU A 722 -40.57 18.44 54.60
C LEU A 722 -41.29 17.15 55.03
N GLU A 723 -41.91 16.37 54.14
CA GLU A 723 -42.57 15.12 54.55
C GLU A 723 -41.65 13.91 54.37
N ASN A 724 -41.43 13.21 55.49
CA ASN A 724 -40.84 11.88 55.64
C ASN A 724 -39.84 11.50 54.54
N ARG A 725 -38.53 11.57 54.87
CA ARG A 725 -37.39 11.10 54.04
C ARG A 725 -37.47 9.62 53.60
N THR A 726 -38.59 8.96 53.91
CA THR A 726 -39.00 7.61 53.55
C THR A 726 -39.84 7.54 52.27
N SER A 727 -40.34 8.65 51.69
CA SER A 727 -41.04 8.55 50.40
C SER A 727 -40.10 7.97 49.35
N ILE A 728 -40.52 6.85 48.77
CA ILE A 728 -39.74 6.05 47.82
C ILE A 728 -39.89 6.63 46.39
N GLU A 729 -40.98 7.34 46.10
CA GLU A 729 -41.31 7.84 44.77
C GLU A 729 -41.40 9.39 44.74
N PRO A 730 -41.04 10.02 43.61
CA PRO A 730 -41.20 11.47 43.45
C PRO A 730 -42.68 11.84 43.34
N ASN A 731 -43.04 13.03 43.82
CA ASN A 731 -44.39 13.58 43.65
C ASN A 731 -44.70 13.86 42.19
N ILE A 732 -43.69 14.33 41.45
CA ILE A 732 -43.76 14.60 40.02
C ILE A 732 -42.54 13.94 39.37
N PRO A 733 -42.67 12.71 38.83
CA PRO A 733 -41.58 12.04 38.14
C PRO A 733 -41.24 12.74 36.82
N ILE A 734 -39.96 12.76 36.45
CA ILE A 734 -39.52 13.19 35.12
C ILE A 734 -39.27 11.95 34.26
N PRO A 735 -40.07 11.71 33.21
CA PRO A 735 -39.89 10.58 32.30
C PRO A 735 -38.44 10.47 31.80
N GLY A 736 -37.88 9.27 31.91
CA GLY A 736 -36.58 8.91 31.38
C GLY A 736 -35.39 9.33 32.23
N LEU A 737 -35.56 10.16 33.25
CA LEU A 737 -34.46 10.57 34.13
C LEU A 737 -34.38 9.68 35.37
N VAL A 738 -33.16 9.18 35.62
CA VAL A 738 -32.84 8.37 36.79
C VAL A 738 -31.60 8.90 37.50
N LEU A 739 -31.56 8.66 38.81
CA LEU A 739 -30.42 8.89 39.68
C LEU A 739 -29.69 7.55 39.83
N GLY A 740 -28.42 7.52 39.46
CA GLY A 740 -27.52 6.40 39.69
C GLY A 740 -26.65 6.61 40.94
N CYS A 741 -25.73 5.67 41.17
CA CYS A 741 -24.77 5.78 42.28
C CYS A 741 -23.83 6.97 42.12
N TYR A 742 -23.35 7.24 40.91
CA TYR A 742 -22.55 8.42 40.58
C TYR A 742 -23.26 9.31 39.57
N ALA A 743 -22.82 10.57 39.44
CA ALA A 743 -23.37 11.50 38.44
C ALA A 743 -23.28 10.93 37.01
N ILE A 744 -22.17 10.24 36.67
CA ILE A 744 -22.05 9.56 35.37
C ILE A 744 -23.03 8.42 35.18
N ASP A 745 -23.30 7.63 36.20
CA ASP A 745 -24.27 6.55 36.07
C ASP A 745 -25.69 7.12 35.93
N SER A 746 -25.98 8.22 36.64
CA SER A 746 -27.23 8.96 36.47
C SER A 746 -27.44 9.40 35.02
N VAL A 747 -26.40 9.94 34.37
CA VAL A 747 -26.47 10.33 32.95
C VAL A 747 -26.59 9.10 32.05
N LEU A 748 -25.68 8.14 32.15
CA LEU A 748 -25.60 7.02 31.20
C LEU A 748 -26.84 6.11 31.25
N LEU A 749 -27.43 5.93 32.44
CA LEU A 749 -28.63 5.08 32.62
C LEU A 749 -29.94 5.84 32.31
N SER A 750 -29.91 7.17 32.20
CA SER A 750 -31.07 7.96 31.79
C SER A 750 -31.30 7.92 30.28
N THR A 751 -32.49 8.34 29.86
CA THR A 751 -32.87 8.56 28.46
C THR A 751 -33.12 10.05 28.21
N LEU A 752 -33.23 10.45 26.93
CA LEU A 752 -33.55 11.83 26.56
C LEU A 752 -35.05 12.04 26.27
N GLU A 753 -35.92 11.09 26.63
CA GLU A 753 -37.32 11.10 26.17
C GLU A 753 -38.08 12.39 26.54
N CYS A 754 -37.88 12.90 27.76
CA CYS A 754 -38.49 14.15 28.21
C CYS A 754 -38.10 15.35 27.34
N PHE A 755 -36.86 15.39 26.85
CA PHE A 755 -36.33 16.54 26.11
C PHE A 755 -36.77 16.59 24.66
N TYR A 756 -37.39 15.53 24.14
CA TYR A 756 -38.08 15.54 22.85
C TYR A 756 -39.55 15.96 22.97
N GLU A 757 -40.10 16.04 24.19
CA GLU A 757 -41.51 16.31 24.43
C GLU A 757 -41.74 17.68 25.08
N LYS A 758 -42.45 18.57 24.36
CA LYS A 758 -42.79 19.92 24.85
C LYS A 758 -43.55 19.91 26.17
N LYS A 759 -44.44 18.92 26.38
CA LYS A 759 -45.20 18.77 27.63
C LYS A 759 -44.27 18.49 28.82
N CYS A 760 -43.27 17.63 28.63
CA CYS A 760 -42.35 17.27 29.71
C CYS A 760 -41.41 18.43 30.08
N ILE A 761 -40.89 19.17 29.11
CA ILE A 761 -40.12 20.40 29.38
C ILE A 761 -40.97 21.42 30.16
N LYS A 762 -42.25 21.53 29.81
CA LYS A 762 -43.18 22.40 30.55
C LYS A 762 -43.36 21.97 32.01
N ILE A 763 -43.37 20.66 32.31
CA ILE A 763 -43.37 20.17 33.70
C ILE A 763 -42.15 20.69 34.47
N LEU A 764 -40.95 20.68 33.88
CA LEU A 764 -39.74 21.19 34.53
C LEU A 764 -39.81 22.70 34.81
N ILE A 765 -40.36 23.47 33.86
CA ILE A 765 -40.47 24.94 33.99
C ILE A 765 -41.55 25.31 35.01
N ASP A 766 -42.74 24.71 34.91
CA ASP A 766 -43.90 25.06 35.73
C ASP A 766 -43.71 24.65 37.20
N ASN A 767 -42.88 23.64 37.49
CA ASN A 767 -42.62 23.14 38.85
C ASN A 767 -41.29 23.60 39.44
N TYR A 768 -40.63 24.58 38.83
CA TYR A 768 -39.35 25.11 39.29
C TYR A 768 -39.35 25.52 40.78
N ASP A 769 -40.44 26.12 41.25
CA ASP A 769 -40.64 26.57 42.64
C ASP A 769 -41.54 25.63 43.48
N PHE A 770 -41.74 24.38 43.04
CA PHE A 770 -42.57 23.37 43.72
C PHE A 770 -42.21 23.23 45.21
N ASP A 771 -43.15 23.49 46.12
CA ASP A 771 -42.93 23.45 47.58
C ASP A 771 -41.77 24.35 48.08
N ALA A 772 -41.42 25.39 47.30
CA ALA A 772 -40.38 26.37 47.59
C ALA A 772 -40.72 27.78 47.05
N ILE A 773 -42.00 28.09 46.93
CA ILE A 773 -42.50 29.37 46.38
C ILE A 773 -41.90 30.54 47.16
N GLY A 774 -41.31 31.50 46.44
CA GLY A 774 -40.67 32.69 47.01
C GLY A 774 -39.28 32.45 47.63
N LEU A 775 -38.78 31.22 47.65
CA LEU A 775 -37.44 30.88 48.17
C LEU A 775 -36.40 30.71 47.05
N VAL A 776 -36.83 30.34 45.85
CA VAL A 776 -35.97 30.19 44.65
C VAL A 776 -35.80 31.51 43.90
N GLN A 777 -34.66 31.70 43.25
CA GLN A 777 -34.40 32.87 42.41
C GLN A 777 -35.33 32.88 41.19
N PRO A 778 -35.79 34.04 40.67
CA PRO A 778 -36.62 34.08 39.47
C PRO A 778 -35.95 33.40 38.27
N LEU A 779 -36.71 32.59 37.54
CA LEU A 779 -36.19 31.87 36.38
C LEU A 779 -35.89 32.82 35.21
N ASP A 780 -34.72 32.66 34.57
CA ASP A 780 -34.32 33.42 33.38
C ASP A 780 -35.36 33.28 32.24
N ASN A 781 -35.71 34.39 31.60
CA ASN A 781 -36.71 34.44 30.54
C ASN A 781 -36.33 33.60 29.30
N ARG A 782 -35.05 33.32 29.08
CA ARG A 782 -34.55 32.40 28.04
C ARG A 782 -34.89 30.95 28.41
N THR A 783 -34.68 30.58 29.68
CA THR A 783 -34.98 29.24 30.20
C THR A 783 -36.47 28.90 30.08
N LYS A 784 -37.36 29.89 30.29
CA LYS A 784 -38.82 29.74 30.07
C LYS A 784 -39.21 29.43 28.62
N ARG A 785 -38.34 29.75 27.64
CA ARG A 785 -38.62 29.64 26.20
C ARG A 785 -37.85 28.51 25.52
N ILE A 786 -37.20 27.65 26.30
CA ILE A 786 -36.37 26.56 25.77
C ILE A 786 -37.21 25.62 24.90
N GLN A 787 -36.65 25.21 23.76
CA GLN A 787 -37.35 24.33 22.82
C GLN A 787 -36.96 22.85 23.00
N PRO A 788 -37.88 21.91 22.71
CA PRO A 788 -37.54 20.50 22.66
C PRO A 788 -36.53 20.18 21.56
N LEU A 789 -35.78 19.10 21.76
CA LEU A 789 -34.92 18.51 20.76
C LEU A 789 -35.75 18.06 19.55
N SER A 790 -35.14 18.15 18.35
CA SER A 790 -35.82 17.76 17.11
C SER A 790 -35.62 16.28 16.80
N ARG A 791 -36.70 15.51 16.74
CA ARG A 791 -36.66 14.09 16.35
C ARG A 791 -36.12 13.85 14.92
N LYS A 792 -36.21 14.85 14.04
CA LYS A 792 -35.69 14.75 12.66
C LYS A 792 -34.16 14.79 12.57
N GLN A 793 -33.50 15.25 13.63
CA GLN A 793 -32.04 15.45 13.66
C GLN A 793 -31.28 14.27 14.25
N THR A 794 -31.98 13.25 14.76
CA THR A 794 -31.36 12.09 15.40
C THR A 794 -31.75 10.78 14.73
N ARG A 795 -30.79 9.85 14.61
CA ARG A 795 -31.04 8.45 14.24
C ARG A 795 -31.44 7.59 15.42
N PHE A 796 -31.33 8.11 16.64
CA PHE A 796 -31.58 7.38 17.88
C PHE A 796 -33.05 7.49 18.30
N TYR A 797 -33.59 6.41 18.86
CA TYR A 797 -34.95 6.41 19.40
C TYR A 797 -34.97 7.18 20.75
N PRO A 798 -35.97 8.04 21.04
CA PRO A 798 -35.95 8.88 22.25
C PRO A 798 -35.83 8.15 23.60
N LYS A 799 -36.31 6.90 23.68
CA LYS A 799 -36.22 6.07 24.91
C LYS A 799 -34.94 5.24 25.00
N ILE A 800 -34.01 5.41 24.07
CA ILE A 800 -32.69 4.79 24.15
C ILE A 800 -31.91 5.42 25.29
N THR A 801 -31.03 4.65 25.93
CA THR A 801 -30.19 5.19 27.00
C THR A 801 -29.17 6.19 26.44
N ILE A 802 -28.79 7.18 27.25
CA ILE A 802 -27.69 8.08 26.89
C ILE A 802 -26.39 7.28 26.75
N ASN A 803 -26.22 6.18 27.48
CA ASN A 803 -25.09 5.25 27.29
C ASN A 803 -24.98 4.74 25.85
N GLU A 804 -26.09 4.37 25.21
CA GLU A 804 -26.06 3.91 23.81
C GLU A 804 -25.69 5.03 22.84
N ILE A 805 -26.14 6.26 23.07
CA ILE A 805 -25.74 7.44 22.28
C ILE A 805 -24.25 7.74 22.51
N PHE A 806 -23.81 7.69 23.76
CA PHE A 806 -22.43 7.92 24.20
C PHE A 806 -21.48 6.82 23.71
N SER A 807 -21.95 5.58 23.58
CA SER A 807 -21.18 4.45 23.00
C SER A 807 -20.79 4.67 21.54
N GLN A 808 -21.39 5.69 20.91
CA GLN A 808 -21.05 6.17 19.57
C GLN A 808 -20.41 7.56 19.61
N LEU A 809 -19.89 8.00 20.76
CA LEU A 809 -19.31 9.33 20.99
C LEU A 809 -20.29 10.48 20.64
N PHE A 810 -21.59 10.26 20.86
CA PHE A 810 -22.66 11.15 20.41
C PHE A 810 -22.66 11.40 18.88
N VAL A 811 -22.08 10.52 18.07
CA VAL A 811 -22.05 10.69 16.61
C VAL A 811 -23.37 10.22 15.99
N GLU A 812 -24.04 11.13 15.31
CA GLU A 812 -25.16 10.84 14.43
C GLU A 812 -24.66 10.25 13.11
N GLU A 813 -23.66 10.90 12.50
CA GLU A 813 -23.18 10.54 11.18
C GLU A 813 -21.71 10.93 10.97
N TRP A 814 -20.97 10.04 10.32
CA TRP A 814 -19.63 10.31 9.82
C TRP A 814 -19.73 10.72 8.34
N LEU A 815 -19.39 11.96 8.04
CA LEU A 815 -19.40 12.50 6.69
C LEU A 815 -17.99 12.36 6.11
N ASN A 816 -17.84 11.46 5.15
CA ASN A 816 -16.56 11.23 4.47
C ASN A 816 -16.69 11.30 2.94
N SER A 817 -15.62 11.74 2.29
CA SER A 817 -15.53 11.73 0.83
C SER A 817 -14.10 11.41 0.42
N THR A 818 -13.93 10.53 -0.57
CA THR A 818 -12.63 10.15 -1.11
C THR A 818 -12.41 10.80 -2.47
N ASN A 819 -11.15 11.11 -2.80
CA ASN A 819 -10.80 11.76 -4.06
C ASN A 819 -9.71 10.96 -4.80
N TYR A 820 -10.16 10.02 -5.63
CA TYR A 820 -9.26 9.18 -6.44
C TYR A 820 -8.47 10.00 -7.47
N THR A 821 -9.06 11.04 -8.05
CA THR A 821 -8.36 11.93 -8.99
C THR A 821 -7.17 12.62 -8.33
N SER A 822 -7.33 13.09 -7.09
CA SER A 822 -6.24 13.68 -6.30
C SER A 822 -5.16 12.66 -5.95
N TYR A 823 -5.55 11.40 -5.70
CA TYR A 823 -4.62 10.29 -5.55
C TYR A 823 -3.80 10.08 -6.83
N TYR A 824 -4.48 9.86 -7.97
CA TYR A 824 -3.84 9.52 -9.24
C TYR A 824 -2.92 10.63 -9.73
N THR A 825 -3.37 11.88 -9.68
CA THR A 825 -2.56 13.05 -10.07
C THR A 825 -1.34 13.28 -9.19
N ARG A 826 -1.32 12.73 -7.97
CA ARG A 826 -0.18 12.83 -7.06
C ARG A 826 0.78 11.66 -7.18
N CYS A 827 0.26 10.44 -7.29
CA CYS A 827 1.05 9.27 -7.66
C CYS A 827 1.74 9.55 -9.00
N LYS A 828 1.01 10.08 -10.00
CA LYS A 828 1.49 10.53 -11.31
C LYS A 828 2.54 9.56 -11.88
N PRO A 829 2.13 8.37 -12.34
CA PRO A 829 3.07 7.43 -12.94
C PRO A 829 3.77 8.09 -14.13
N LEU A 830 5.11 8.11 -14.12
CA LEU A 830 5.89 8.65 -15.24
C LEU A 830 5.85 7.73 -16.45
N GLN A 831 5.75 6.43 -16.19
CA GLN A 831 5.59 5.41 -17.21
C GLN A 831 4.89 4.19 -16.61
N CYS A 832 4.21 3.45 -17.48
CA CYS A 832 3.69 2.12 -17.19
C CYS A 832 4.29 1.12 -18.17
N THR A 833 4.66 -0.05 -17.67
CA THR A 833 5.21 -1.15 -18.47
C THR A 833 4.31 -2.37 -18.37
N TYR A 834 4.03 -3.03 -19.49
CA TYR A 834 3.31 -4.30 -19.51
C TYR A 834 3.84 -5.23 -20.60
N THR A 835 3.83 -6.53 -20.31
CA THR A 835 4.40 -7.54 -21.21
C THR A 835 3.31 -8.22 -22.04
N VAL A 836 3.47 -8.20 -23.37
CA VAL A 836 2.61 -8.90 -24.33
C VAL A 836 3.40 -9.91 -25.15
N ARG A 837 2.76 -11.04 -25.49
CA ARG A 837 3.34 -12.02 -26.42
C ARG A 837 2.99 -11.64 -27.86
N LYS A 838 4.00 -11.42 -28.71
CA LYS A 838 3.82 -11.06 -30.12
C LYS A 838 4.67 -11.94 -31.03
N ASN A 839 4.24 -12.11 -32.29
CA ASN A 839 5.00 -12.83 -33.31
C ASN A 839 6.27 -12.06 -33.70
N PHE A 840 7.24 -12.75 -34.32
CA PHE A 840 8.41 -12.11 -34.90
C PHE A 840 8.01 -11.08 -35.97
N ASP A 841 8.83 -10.03 -36.11
CA ASP A 841 8.62 -9.03 -37.15
C ASP A 841 8.90 -9.63 -38.54
N VAL A 842 8.11 -9.28 -39.56
CA VAL A 842 8.22 -9.82 -40.92
C VAL A 842 9.62 -9.61 -41.48
N ALA A 843 10.23 -8.44 -41.22
CA ALA A 843 11.58 -8.15 -41.67
C ALA A 843 12.64 -9.04 -40.99
N TYR A 844 12.45 -9.36 -39.70
CA TYR A 844 13.31 -10.30 -38.99
C TYR A 844 13.15 -11.73 -39.52
N MET A 845 11.92 -12.14 -39.82
CA MET A 845 11.63 -13.45 -40.43
C MET A 845 12.30 -13.58 -41.82
N LEU A 846 12.19 -12.55 -42.66
CA LEU A 846 12.81 -12.51 -43.98
C LEU A 846 14.35 -12.57 -43.91
N ALA A 847 14.96 -11.89 -42.92
CA ALA A 847 16.41 -11.92 -42.72
C ALA A 847 16.92 -13.32 -42.37
N ILE A 848 16.21 -14.04 -41.49
CA ILE A 848 16.55 -15.43 -41.12
C ILE A 848 16.40 -16.35 -42.34
N MET A 849 15.33 -16.19 -43.13
CA MET A 849 15.11 -16.99 -44.34
C MET A 849 16.23 -16.81 -45.38
N LEU A 850 16.63 -15.56 -45.64
CA LEU A 850 17.70 -15.26 -46.60
C LEU A 850 19.05 -15.81 -46.14
N GLY A 851 19.34 -15.71 -44.83
CA GLY A 851 20.56 -16.27 -44.25
C GLY A 851 20.60 -17.81 -44.32
N PHE A 852 19.48 -18.46 -44.02
CA PHE A 852 19.36 -19.92 -44.09
C PHE A 852 19.44 -20.44 -45.54
N TYR A 853 18.78 -19.76 -46.49
CA TYR A 853 18.89 -20.08 -47.91
C TYR A 853 20.34 -20.04 -48.41
N GLY A 854 21.09 -19.01 -48.00
CA GLY A 854 22.51 -18.86 -48.38
C GLY A 854 23.41 -19.99 -47.85
N GLY A 855 23.19 -20.46 -46.63
CA GLY A 855 23.95 -21.59 -46.07
C GLY A 855 23.54 -22.93 -46.67
N LEU A 856 22.22 -23.15 -46.81
CA LEU A 856 21.68 -24.42 -47.29
C LEU A 856 22.00 -24.67 -48.77
N SER A 857 21.91 -23.66 -49.63
CA SER A 857 22.20 -23.78 -51.07
C SER A 857 23.62 -24.26 -51.34
N VAL A 858 24.63 -23.66 -50.68
CA VAL A 858 26.04 -24.05 -50.83
C VAL A 858 26.30 -25.49 -50.38
N ILE A 859 25.73 -25.89 -49.24
CA ILE A 859 25.88 -27.25 -48.71
C ILE A 859 25.22 -28.26 -49.66
N LEU A 860 24.03 -27.95 -50.17
CA LEU A 860 23.31 -28.79 -51.11
C LEU A 860 24.06 -28.94 -52.43
N ASP A 861 24.65 -27.86 -52.96
CA ASP A 861 25.46 -27.90 -54.19
C ASP A 861 26.68 -28.82 -54.06
N ILE A 862 27.36 -28.79 -52.90
CA ILE A 862 28.57 -29.59 -52.65
C ILE A 862 28.22 -31.07 -52.46
N ILE A 863 27.12 -31.38 -51.76
CA ILE A 863 26.82 -32.75 -51.32
C ILE A 863 25.97 -33.51 -52.34
N LEU A 864 25.00 -32.85 -52.98
CA LEU A 864 23.98 -33.55 -53.79
C LEU A 864 24.57 -34.19 -55.04
N TYR A 865 25.36 -33.46 -55.83
CA TYR A 865 25.87 -33.99 -57.09
C TYR A 865 26.80 -35.21 -56.87
N PRO A 866 27.79 -35.18 -55.94
CA PRO A 866 28.59 -36.36 -55.63
C PRO A 866 27.77 -37.50 -55.05
N MET A 867 26.76 -37.21 -54.21
CA MET A 867 25.91 -38.23 -53.59
C MET A 867 25.04 -38.94 -54.63
N VAL A 868 24.37 -38.20 -55.51
CA VAL A 868 23.55 -38.77 -56.60
C VAL A 868 24.43 -39.56 -57.57
N LYS A 869 25.60 -39.02 -57.94
CA LYS A 869 26.60 -39.71 -58.78
C LYS A 869 27.11 -41.00 -58.13
N PHE A 870 27.40 -40.98 -56.82
CA PHE A 870 27.85 -42.15 -56.07
C PHE A 870 26.76 -43.22 -55.94
N ILE A 871 25.51 -42.83 -55.75
CA ILE A 871 24.37 -43.74 -55.63
C ILE A 871 24.09 -44.44 -56.97
N ILE A 872 24.07 -43.69 -58.08
CA ILE A 872 23.81 -44.23 -59.43
C ILE A 872 24.97 -45.14 -59.88
N LYS A 873 26.22 -44.74 -59.63
CA LYS A 873 27.41 -45.55 -59.93
C LYS A 873 27.53 -46.84 -59.10
N ARG A 874 26.79 -46.93 -57.98
CA ARG A 874 26.74 -48.12 -57.11
C ARG A 874 25.59 -49.07 -57.47
N SER A 875 24.50 -48.60 -58.09
CA SER A 875 23.46 -49.49 -58.64
C SER A 875 23.90 -50.16 -59.94
N THR A 876 24.64 -49.47 -60.81
CA THR A 876 25.16 -50.03 -62.08
C THR A 876 26.28 -51.07 -61.89
N LYS A 877 27.05 -51.01 -60.80
CA LYS A 877 28.12 -52.00 -60.50
C LYS A 877 27.63 -53.33 -59.89
N ARG A 878 26.34 -53.50 -59.61
CA ARG A 878 25.82 -54.65 -58.85
C ARG A 878 25.27 -55.80 -59.69
N ASN A 879 25.59 -55.89 -60.98
CA ASN A 879 25.33 -57.06 -61.81
C ASN A 879 26.58 -57.46 -62.63
N PRO A 880 27.17 -58.63 -62.32
CA PRO A 880 27.15 -59.72 -63.31
C PRO A 880 26.89 -61.14 -62.74
N THR A 881 25.89 -61.81 -63.33
CA THR A 881 25.71 -63.24 -63.70
C THR A 881 26.11 -64.43 -62.81
N ASN A 882 25.17 -65.39 -62.63
CA ASN A 882 25.18 -66.83 -63.06
C ASN A 882 23.83 -67.53 -62.67
N MET A 883 22.95 -67.99 -63.58
CA MET A 883 22.77 -69.36 -64.17
C MET A 883 22.68 -70.52 -63.11
N ILE A 884 21.78 -71.53 -63.08
CA ILE A 884 20.98 -72.27 -64.09
C ILE A 884 19.99 -73.29 -63.39
N THR A 885 18.86 -73.65 -64.03
CA THR A 885 17.94 -74.86 -63.91
C THR A 885 17.18 -75.15 -62.59
N THR A 886 15.98 -75.75 -62.49
CA THR A 886 15.01 -76.45 -63.38
C THR A 886 13.66 -76.61 -62.66
N ASP A 887 12.56 -76.58 -63.43
CA ASP A 887 11.21 -77.19 -63.29
C ASP A 887 10.70 -77.78 -61.96
N ALA A 888 9.46 -77.42 -61.56
CA ALA A 888 8.24 -78.21 -61.78
C ALA A 888 7.10 -77.92 -60.76
N SER A 889 5.87 -77.88 -61.30
CA SER A 889 4.54 -77.98 -60.65
C SER A 889 4.05 -76.79 -59.81
N MET A 890 2.75 -76.52 -59.61
CA MET A 890 1.46 -76.68 -60.29
C MET A 890 0.44 -76.16 -59.25
N GLU A 891 -0.63 -75.48 -59.68
CA GLU A 891 -1.82 -75.06 -58.88
C GLU A 891 -1.62 -74.00 -57.78
N SER A 892 -2.62 -73.19 -57.42
CA SER A 892 -3.75 -72.58 -58.12
C SER A 892 -4.18 -71.37 -57.27
N SER A 893 -4.73 -70.35 -57.94
CA SER A 893 -5.52 -69.21 -57.46
C SER A 893 -6.00 -69.20 -55.99
N THR A 894 -5.92 -68.10 -55.22
CA THR A 894 -6.91 -67.00 -55.25
C THR A 894 -6.52 -65.92 -54.22
N GLY A 895 -6.76 -64.63 -54.53
CA GLY A 895 -6.62 -63.54 -53.54
C GLY A 895 -6.15 -62.17 -54.05
N ARG A 896 -6.70 -61.67 -55.17
CA ARG A 896 -6.48 -60.27 -55.63
C ARG A 896 -7.45 -59.33 -54.92
N ASN A 897 -6.93 -58.35 -54.17
CA ASN A 897 -7.33 -56.93 -54.29
C ASN A 897 -6.50 -55.91 -53.46
N THR A 898 -5.39 -56.31 -52.84
CA THR A 898 -4.38 -55.36 -52.30
C THR A 898 -3.21 -55.11 -53.27
N HIS A 899 -3.09 -55.91 -54.32
CA HIS A 899 -1.95 -55.85 -55.23
C HIS A 899 -2.05 -54.73 -56.29
N SER A 900 -3.24 -54.21 -56.60
CA SER A 900 -3.42 -53.18 -57.65
C SER A 900 -2.90 -51.80 -57.23
N ILE A 901 -3.18 -51.37 -56.00
CA ILE A 901 -2.69 -50.09 -55.46
C ILE A 901 -1.21 -50.22 -55.07
N TYR A 902 -0.82 -51.34 -54.44
CA TYR A 902 0.57 -51.60 -54.07
C TYR A 902 1.48 -51.73 -55.29
N GLN A 903 1.03 -52.39 -56.37
CA GLN A 903 1.77 -52.39 -57.63
C GLN A 903 1.79 -51.01 -58.29
N LYS A 904 0.68 -50.23 -58.28
CA LYS A 904 0.70 -48.83 -58.76
C LYS A 904 1.66 -47.95 -57.97
N PHE A 905 1.82 -48.18 -56.67
CA PHE A 905 2.77 -47.46 -55.81
C PHE A 905 4.22 -47.93 -56.04
N LEU A 906 4.42 -49.22 -56.36
CA LEU A 906 5.74 -49.79 -56.67
C LEU A 906 6.24 -49.45 -58.08
N THR A 907 5.34 -49.19 -59.03
CA THR A 907 5.62 -48.73 -60.40
C THR A 907 5.46 -47.22 -60.56
N MET A 908 5.18 -46.49 -59.47
CA MET A 908 5.12 -45.04 -59.50
C MET A 908 6.50 -44.49 -59.86
N ASN A 909 6.53 -43.82 -61.01
CA ASN A 909 7.67 -43.11 -61.51
C ASN A 909 7.25 -41.65 -61.74
N PHE A 910 7.51 -40.79 -60.75
CA PHE A 910 7.21 -39.35 -60.85
C PHE A 910 8.10 -38.63 -61.86
N PHE A 911 9.11 -39.31 -62.41
CA PHE A 911 10.10 -38.74 -63.32
C PHE A 911 10.05 -39.33 -64.73
N LYS A 912 8.99 -40.08 -65.08
CA LYS A 912 8.83 -40.78 -66.37
C LYS A 912 8.97 -39.82 -67.57
N ASN A 913 9.91 -40.12 -68.47
CA ASN A 913 10.13 -39.36 -69.70
C ASN A 913 9.44 -40.05 -70.92
N ASN A 914 8.86 -39.27 -71.84
CA ASN A 914 8.07 -39.78 -72.98
C ASN A 914 8.91 -40.14 -74.23
N SER A 915 10.23 -40.21 -74.13
CA SER A 915 11.11 -40.53 -75.26
C SER A 915 11.34 -42.03 -75.39
N SER A 916 10.81 -42.62 -76.47
CA SER A 916 10.89 -44.04 -76.81
C SER A 916 12.25 -44.43 -77.41
N SER A 917 13.09 -45.14 -76.65
CA SER A 917 13.91 -46.30 -77.11
C SER A 917 14.96 -46.69 -76.06
N ASN A 918 14.97 -47.99 -75.69
CA ASN A 918 15.81 -48.74 -74.74
C ASN A 918 15.32 -48.71 -73.27
N GLU A 919 14.70 -49.81 -72.80
CA GLU A 919 13.50 -49.70 -71.96
C GLU A 919 13.42 -50.66 -70.74
N LYS A 920 14.51 -51.05 -70.05
CA LYS A 920 14.38 -51.77 -68.76
C LYS A 920 15.35 -51.36 -67.65
N GLU A 921 16.59 -50.99 -67.98
CA GLU A 921 17.58 -50.58 -66.97
C GLU A 921 17.31 -49.14 -66.47
N PHE A 922 16.81 -48.27 -67.36
CA PHE A 922 16.52 -46.87 -67.07
C PHE A 922 15.22 -46.62 -66.30
N GLU A 923 14.20 -47.47 -66.44
CA GLU A 923 12.94 -47.33 -65.70
C GLU A 923 13.16 -47.61 -64.20
N TYR A 924 14.12 -48.47 -63.87
CA TYR A 924 14.48 -48.81 -62.50
C TYR A 924 15.09 -47.61 -61.74
N GLU A 925 15.97 -46.84 -62.37
CA GLU A 925 16.60 -45.68 -61.76
C GLU A 925 15.61 -44.54 -61.47
N GLU A 926 14.66 -44.31 -62.37
CA GLU A 926 13.61 -43.29 -62.22
C GLU A 926 12.58 -43.68 -61.14
N ILE A 927 12.20 -44.97 -61.07
CA ILE A 927 11.37 -45.52 -59.99
C ILE A 927 12.11 -45.40 -58.65
N PHE A 928 13.43 -45.64 -58.62
CA PHE A 928 14.21 -45.53 -57.40
C PHE A 928 14.37 -44.08 -56.92
N ALA A 929 14.59 -43.13 -57.82
CA ALA A 929 14.56 -41.70 -57.53
C ALA A 929 13.18 -41.27 -56.99
N THR A 930 12.10 -41.82 -57.54
CA THR A 930 10.73 -41.61 -57.07
C THR A 930 10.54 -42.12 -55.64
N ARG A 931 11.19 -43.23 -55.26
CA ARG A 931 11.16 -43.76 -53.88
C ARG A 931 11.95 -42.89 -52.90
N ILE A 932 13.13 -42.40 -53.29
CA ILE A 932 13.88 -41.44 -52.48
C ILE A 932 13.05 -40.16 -52.29
N TYR A 933 12.39 -39.69 -53.34
CA TYR A 933 11.50 -38.53 -53.29
C TYR A 933 10.33 -38.76 -52.31
N ILE A 934 9.61 -39.88 -52.41
CA ILE A 934 8.50 -40.20 -51.49
C ILE A 934 9.00 -40.34 -50.05
N LEU A 935 10.18 -40.93 -49.84
CA LEU A 935 10.78 -41.09 -48.53
C LEU A 935 11.19 -39.74 -47.92
N LEU A 936 11.85 -38.86 -48.68
CA LEU A 936 12.18 -37.51 -48.24
C LEU A 936 10.93 -36.66 -47.99
N LEU A 937 9.89 -36.80 -48.82
CA LEU A 937 8.60 -36.15 -48.62
C LEU A 937 7.95 -36.63 -47.33
N LEU A 938 7.84 -37.94 -47.12
CA LEU A 938 7.31 -38.52 -45.88
C LEU A 938 8.13 -38.10 -44.66
N LEU A 939 9.45 -38.09 -44.75
CA LEU A 939 10.34 -37.69 -43.66
C LEU A 939 10.19 -36.19 -43.35
N SER A 940 10.02 -35.34 -44.37
CA SER A 940 9.73 -33.91 -44.19
C SER A 940 8.35 -33.67 -43.57
N VAL A 941 7.33 -34.45 -43.97
CA VAL A 941 5.98 -34.39 -43.40
C VAL A 941 5.96 -34.92 -41.97
N ILE A 942 6.74 -35.96 -41.66
CA ILE A 942 6.91 -36.50 -40.31
C ILE A 942 7.66 -35.50 -39.43
N ILE A 943 8.72 -34.86 -39.92
CA ILE A 943 9.41 -33.78 -39.19
C ILE A 943 8.45 -32.62 -38.95
N ILE A 944 7.67 -32.21 -39.95
CA ILE A 944 6.64 -31.17 -39.79
C ILE A 944 5.61 -31.59 -38.74
N LEU A 945 5.07 -32.82 -38.79
CA LEU A 945 4.06 -33.32 -37.84
C LEU A 945 4.60 -33.55 -36.43
N LEU A 946 5.86 -33.97 -36.28
CA LEU A 946 6.53 -34.11 -34.98
C LEU A 946 6.83 -32.73 -34.38
N TYR A 947 7.17 -31.75 -35.22
CA TYR A 947 7.55 -30.40 -34.79
C TYR A 947 6.34 -29.46 -34.62
N SER A 948 5.28 -29.64 -35.41
CA SER A 948 3.96 -29.01 -35.23
C SER A 948 3.06 -29.79 -34.29
N GLY A 949 3.48 -31.00 -33.89
CA GLY A 949 2.82 -31.87 -32.93
C GLY A 949 3.08 -31.44 -31.48
N PRO A 950 2.63 -32.24 -30.49
CA PRO A 950 2.34 -31.84 -29.11
C PRO A 950 3.56 -31.47 -28.23
N PHE A 951 4.74 -31.28 -28.82
CA PHE A 951 5.99 -31.04 -28.09
C PHE A 951 6.36 -29.55 -27.98
N ASN A 952 5.54 -28.64 -28.51
CA ASN A 952 5.64 -27.24 -28.14
C ASN A 952 4.96 -27.10 -26.77
N ASP A 953 5.69 -26.69 -25.74
CA ASP A 953 5.13 -26.42 -24.41
C ASP A 953 4.12 -25.26 -24.52
N GLU A 954 2.90 -25.59 -24.90
CA GLU A 954 1.81 -24.65 -24.93
C GLU A 954 1.43 -24.43 -23.47
N LYS A 955 1.88 -23.30 -22.91
CA LYS A 955 1.41 -22.84 -21.60
C LYS A 955 -0.09 -22.55 -21.71
N GLN A 956 -0.92 -23.57 -21.48
CA GLN A 956 -2.35 -23.44 -21.35
C GLN A 956 -2.64 -22.66 -20.06
N LEU A 957 -3.39 -21.56 -20.20
CA LEU A 957 -3.93 -20.86 -19.05
C LEU A 957 -5.13 -21.68 -18.53
N ILE A 958 -4.86 -22.61 -17.62
CA ILE A 958 -5.91 -23.37 -16.94
C ILE A 958 -6.46 -22.46 -15.84
N LYS A 959 -7.64 -21.88 -16.07
CA LYS A 959 -8.35 -21.12 -15.05
C LYS A 959 -9.12 -22.12 -14.18
N ILE A 960 -8.69 -22.24 -12.92
CA ILE A 960 -9.36 -23.07 -11.93
C ILE A 960 -10.15 -22.13 -11.04
N ASP A 961 -11.47 -22.18 -11.13
CA ASP A 961 -12.33 -21.40 -10.25
C ASP A 961 -12.44 -22.10 -8.88
N ASN A 962 -12.12 -21.37 -7.80
CA ASN A 962 -12.10 -21.86 -6.41
C ASN A 962 -11.23 -23.13 -6.18
N PRO A 963 -9.90 -23.06 -6.42
CA PRO A 963 -9.02 -24.21 -6.21
C PRO A 963 -8.96 -24.61 -4.72
N SER A 964 -8.90 -25.92 -4.44
CA SER A 964 -8.69 -26.44 -3.09
C SER A 964 -7.24 -26.20 -2.62
N ILE A 965 -7.01 -26.20 -1.31
CA ILE A 965 -5.67 -25.99 -0.74
C ILE A 965 -4.68 -27.07 -1.20
N ASP A 966 -5.13 -28.32 -1.30
CA ASP A 966 -4.30 -29.45 -1.72
C ASP A 966 -3.90 -29.32 -3.20
N LEU A 967 -4.86 -28.91 -4.05
CA LEU A 967 -4.61 -28.64 -5.46
C LEU A 967 -3.62 -27.47 -5.63
N ILE A 968 -3.73 -26.40 -4.83
CA ILE A 968 -2.77 -25.30 -4.85
C ILE A 968 -1.38 -25.81 -4.44
N ASN A 969 -1.28 -26.60 -3.37
CA ASN A 969 0.00 -27.12 -2.87
C ASN A 969 0.68 -28.04 -3.90
N ASP A 970 -0.09 -28.90 -4.58
CA ASP A 970 0.42 -29.77 -5.63
C ASP A 970 0.87 -28.97 -6.85
N LEU A 971 0.09 -27.96 -7.26
CA LEU A 971 0.45 -27.06 -8.36
C LEU A 971 1.68 -26.20 -8.02
N TYR A 972 1.83 -25.79 -6.76
CA TYR A 972 2.97 -25.02 -6.28
C TYR A 972 4.25 -25.85 -6.31
N LYS A 973 4.19 -27.15 -5.96
CA LYS A 973 5.31 -28.08 -6.08
C LYS A 973 5.70 -28.37 -7.54
N GLN A 974 4.74 -28.40 -8.45
CA GLN A 974 4.98 -28.74 -9.85
C GLN A 974 5.40 -27.54 -10.70
N ASN A 975 4.83 -26.34 -10.47
CA ASN A 975 4.94 -25.19 -11.39
C ASN A 975 4.99 -23.82 -10.67
N TYR A 976 5.83 -23.71 -9.63
CA TYR A 976 5.96 -22.52 -8.78
C TYR A 976 6.06 -21.18 -9.56
N SER A 977 6.92 -21.13 -10.58
CA SER A 977 7.22 -19.88 -11.32
C SER A 977 6.09 -19.36 -12.21
N SER A 978 5.01 -20.12 -12.40
CA SER A 978 3.90 -19.75 -13.31
C SER A 978 2.53 -19.70 -12.64
N LEU A 979 2.44 -20.02 -11.35
CA LEU A 979 1.18 -20.06 -10.62
C LEU A 979 0.79 -18.66 -10.16
N THR A 980 -0.28 -18.10 -10.73
CA THR A 980 -0.94 -16.90 -10.21
C THR A 980 -2.30 -17.27 -9.63
N CYS A 981 -2.44 -17.18 -8.31
CA CYS A 981 -3.71 -17.33 -7.60
C CYS A 981 -4.16 -15.98 -7.03
N PRO A 982 -4.76 -15.09 -7.84
CA PRO A 982 -5.35 -13.88 -7.30
C PRO A 982 -6.51 -14.26 -6.38
N CYS A 983 -6.55 -13.66 -5.18
CA CYS A 983 -7.65 -13.90 -4.26
C CYS A 983 -8.95 -13.31 -4.85
N SER A 984 -10.05 -14.08 -4.81
CA SER A 984 -11.39 -13.58 -5.17
C SER A 984 -11.91 -12.50 -4.22
N LYS A 985 -11.27 -12.37 -3.05
CA LYS A 985 -11.51 -11.31 -2.07
C LYS A 985 -10.17 -10.72 -1.66
N VAL A 986 -10.07 -9.39 -1.76
CA VAL A 986 -8.88 -8.64 -1.35
C VAL A 986 -8.80 -8.47 0.18
N ALA A 987 -9.91 -8.74 0.88
CA ALA A 987 -9.99 -8.71 2.33
C ALA A 987 -10.78 -9.91 2.84
N ILE A 988 -10.22 -10.61 3.82
CA ILE A 988 -10.82 -11.73 4.52
C ILE A 988 -10.88 -11.35 6.00
N ASN A 989 -12.02 -11.55 6.65
CA ASN A 989 -12.13 -11.31 8.08
C ASN A 989 -11.16 -12.26 8.81
N TYR A 990 -10.35 -11.73 9.72
CA TYR A 990 -9.37 -12.51 10.49
C TYR A 990 -10.02 -13.73 11.16
N SER A 991 -11.27 -13.63 11.63
CA SER A 991 -12.00 -14.74 12.23
C SER A 991 -12.15 -15.98 11.33
N LYS A 992 -11.97 -15.84 10.01
CA LYS A 992 -12.05 -16.95 9.05
C LYS A 992 -10.76 -17.77 8.94
N PHE A 993 -9.61 -17.25 9.34
CA PHE A 993 -8.32 -17.93 9.16
C PHE A 993 -7.38 -17.79 10.36
N LEU A 994 -7.69 -16.94 11.32
CA LEU A 994 -7.01 -16.81 12.60
C LEU A 994 -7.95 -17.28 13.71
N SER A 995 -7.52 -18.31 14.44
CA SER A 995 -8.13 -18.71 15.70
C SER A 995 -7.22 -18.23 16.84
N ILE A 996 -7.64 -17.16 17.53
CA ILE A 996 -6.92 -16.69 18.71
C ILE A 996 -7.54 -17.40 19.92
N LYS A 997 -6.83 -18.42 20.43
CA LYS A 997 -7.17 -19.04 21.71
C LYS A 997 -6.51 -18.24 22.83
N LEU A 998 -7.27 -17.36 23.46
CA LEU A 998 -6.82 -16.65 24.64
C LEU A 998 -6.80 -17.62 25.83
N LYS A 999 -5.61 -17.87 26.38
CA LYS A 999 -5.48 -18.52 27.67
C LYS A 999 -5.41 -17.44 28.72
N PHE A 1000 -6.55 -17.09 29.30
CA PHE A 1000 -6.59 -16.15 30.41
C PHE A 1000 -5.92 -16.77 31.64
N HIS A 1001 -5.43 -15.92 32.53
CA HIS A 1001 -5.02 -16.39 33.85
C HIS A 1001 -6.21 -17.12 34.50
N PRO A 1002 -6.01 -18.24 35.22
CA PRO A 1002 -7.12 -19.03 35.78
C PRO A 1002 -8.11 -18.22 36.63
N ILE A 1003 -7.63 -17.16 37.29
CA ILE A 1003 -8.46 -16.22 38.06
C ILE A 1003 -9.52 -15.53 37.19
N CYS A 1004 -9.23 -15.26 35.92
CA CYS A 1004 -10.14 -14.60 34.99
C CYS A 1004 -10.97 -15.60 34.15
N SER A 1005 -10.86 -16.90 34.43
CA SER A 1005 -11.47 -17.98 33.62
C SER A 1005 -12.68 -18.64 34.29
N LYS A 1006 -13.25 -18.01 35.34
CA LYS A 1006 -14.43 -18.51 36.07
C LYS A 1006 -15.68 -17.71 35.75
#